data_AF-A0A3B0WY09-F1
#
_entry.id   AF-A0A3B0WY09-F1
#
_cell.length_a   1.000
_cell.length_b   1.000
_cell.length_c   1.000
_cell.angle_alpha   90.00
_cell.angle_beta   90.00
_cell.angle_gamma   90.00
#
_symmetry.space_group_name_H-M   'P 1'
#
loop_
_entity.id
_entity.type
_entity.pdbx_description
1 polymer ?
#
loop_
_entity_poly.entity_id
_entity_poly.type
_entity_poly.pdbx_seq_one_letter_code
_entity_poly.pdbx_strand_id
1 'polypeptide(L)'
;MRRRDFLKTSIILASSSKFLASCKQNDLSYNGKDFISGFVFSDAHIGWKGTSQPTIQVQSEAIQVIKHQFPDLDLVFDTGDIHHGYLNENERNIARDQWLSLMSNPFSQSIFHYVPGNHELGKGPNDEELTASKIGSNNLRPYYSFDYKGIHFISLPQLLDTILINRESLDWLSHDLSLNRNKTTLIFSHNSIKNTTYDNGENGYRTVVNSEPLLKTINKYNNVIAWLHGHNHQYEIVKKHGRLYVSNGRIGGFNPPEKWGDFGQGHIGGVYFSINKNGLIIKCYSATNKDFLENLGYVNLSGQLNIETSFNPLSKFNYYFGHGALTNNVRHNMHNHYLSTQNVEIDIKENKDLTLNDNSNFELTTELFFIGKRIKRIIGYQLLPSTLTRMSVDEGLFINNNTKDSIILNLPSQKRTKFDFMVRGSYFRCESGDKFRTEIAYINKSDKIISTAMVKYTYFVYNKKQEIIHQSKVINIQENKNHFISESIDIPNLEKGKGSQEKYLRLSFEFINFPEKFIFSKLALSKTVEQIQNPEIEINKIKHTLESSKQFSLNMNSFQTNGLSSIVYKGTTPSSCNIKISDVLWQIRNAVSHYDNNTISLLKYRHHYQKLNEVILVTTSNLSHYLNKVVDIMPLTVSYEKNIISISLTKINNNSLLVFHVTKPPKRIIGSENNKINGTTLTIFPETKNIQLYF
;
A
#
# COMPACT_ATOMS: atom_id res chain seq x y z
N MET A 1 48.09 42.54 46.31
CA MET A 1 46.78 42.72 45.64
C MET A 1 45.91 41.52 46.04
N ARG A 2 45.02 41.60 47.04
CA ARG A 2 43.69 42.24 47.14
C ARG A 2 42.58 41.58 46.28
N ARG A 3 41.60 40.99 47.01
CA ARG A 3 40.13 40.90 46.78
C ARG A 3 39.62 39.80 45.81
N ARG A 4 38.55 39.02 46.05
CA ARG A 4 37.48 38.80 47.07
C ARG A 4 36.81 37.47 46.64
N ASP A 5 36.59 36.43 47.45
CA ASP A 5 35.65 36.22 48.56
C ASP A 5 34.17 36.55 48.36
N PHE A 6 33.35 35.50 48.63
CA PHE A 6 32.06 35.51 49.34
C PHE A 6 30.85 36.16 48.62
N LEU A 7 29.58 35.73 48.76
CA LEU A 7 28.82 34.59 49.29
C LEU A 7 27.36 35.10 49.28
N LYS A 8 26.34 34.22 49.21
CA LYS A 8 25.32 34.04 50.27
C LYS A 8 24.10 33.20 49.85
N THR A 9 24.05 32.01 50.47
CA THR A 9 22.92 31.41 51.21
C THR A 9 21.55 31.21 50.57
N SER A 10 21.25 29.93 50.31
CA SER A 10 20.24 29.09 51.00
C SER A 10 18.86 29.65 51.31
N ILE A 11 17.83 29.09 50.65
CA ILE A 11 16.55 28.72 51.29
C ILE A 11 16.17 27.31 50.85
N ILE A 12 15.89 26.48 51.85
CA ILE A 12 15.35 25.13 51.80
C ILE A 12 13.86 25.20 51.45
N LEU A 13 13.40 24.38 50.50
CA LEU A 13 12.04 23.82 50.54
C LEU A 13 12.08 22.41 49.95
N ALA A 14 11.89 21.44 50.83
CA ALA A 14 11.72 20.04 50.50
C ALA A 14 10.32 19.80 49.94
N SER A 15 10.23 19.10 48.81
CA SER A 15 9.04 18.34 48.43
C SER A 15 9.45 17.14 47.58
N SER A 16 9.57 16.00 48.25
CA SER A 16 9.39 14.63 47.77
C SER A 16 9.16 14.43 46.25
N SER A 17 10.23 14.14 45.52
CA SER A 17 10.15 13.39 44.26
C SER A 17 10.61 11.96 44.50
N LYS A 18 9.69 11.05 44.16
CA LYS A 18 9.80 9.60 44.33
C LYS A 18 11.02 9.07 43.58
N PHE A 19 11.76 8.18 44.23
CA PHE A 19 12.76 7.31 43.63
C PHE A 19 12.20 6.64 42.36
N LEU A 20 12.65 7.09 41.19
CA LEU A 20 12.64 6.27 39.98
C LEU A 20 13.89 5.39 40.06
N ALA A 21 13.67 4.10 40.28
CA ALA A 21 14.72 3.10 40.21
C ALA A 21 15.36 3.14 38.81
N SER A 22 16.59 3.66 38.77
CA SER A 22 17.48 3.56 37.61
C SER A 22 17.77 2.08 37.35
N CYS A 23 17.16 1.52 36.30
CA CYS A 23 17.71 0.31 35.69
C CYS A 23 18.99 0.72 34.97
N LYS A 24 20.13 0.31 35.52
CA LYS A 24 21.43 0.35 34.85
C LYS A 24 21.28 -0.19 33.43
N GLN A 25 21.62 0.65 32.45
CA GLN A 25 22.01 0.18 31.12
C GLN A 25 23.24 -0.70 31.32
N ASN A 26 23.07 -2.01 31.21
CA ASN A 26 24.19 -2.89 30.92
C ASN A 26 24.70 -2.52 29.52
N ASP A 27 26.02 -2.37 29.39
CA ASP A 27 26.70 -2.35 28.10
C ASP A 27 26.21 -3.54 27.27
N LEU A 28 25.46 -3.24 26.20
CA LEU A 28 24.87 -4.22 25.31
C LEU A 28 25.97 -4.83 24.43
N SER A 29 26.57 -5.93 24.88
CA SER A 29 27.20 -6.87 23.96
C SER A 29 26.11 -7.41 23.00
N TYR A 30 26.14 -6.97 21.75
CA TYR A 30 25.17 -7.40 20.73
C TYR A 30 25.36 -8.88 20.39
N ASN A 31 24.49 -9.76 20.92
CA ASN A 31 24.41 -11.18 20.58
C ASN A 31 23.41 -11.47 19.44
N GLY A 32 23.07 -10.50 18.59
CA GLY A 32 22.06 -10.65 17.54
C GLY A 32 22.61 -10.97 16.14
N LYS A 33 21.72 -11.32 15.19
CA LYS A 33 22.07 -11.52 13.77
C LYS A 33 22.74 -10.27 13.18
N ASP A 34 23.91 -10.46 12.57
CA ASP A 34 24.68 -9.47 11.78
C ASP A 34 23.96 -9.01 10.49
N PHE A 35 22.79 -9.55 10.19
CA PHE A 35 22.05 -9.32 8.95
C PHE A 35 20.54 -9.28 9.18
N ILE A 36 19.81 -8.75 8.20
CA ILE A 36 18.36 -8.95 8.01
C ILE A 36 18.19 -10.10 7.04
N SER A 37 17.28 -11.02 7.35
CA SER A 37 16.80 -12.06 6.45
C SER A 37 15.33 -11.86 6.11
N GLY A 38 14.97 -12.03 4.85
CA GLY A 38 13.58 -12.01 4.45
C GLY A 38 13.25 -12.95 3.30
N PHE A 39 11.96 -13.24 3.15
CA PHE A 39 11.44 -14.08 2.09
C PHE A 39 10.27 -13.40 1.37
N VAL A 40 10.23 -13.53 0.06
CA VAL A 40 9.19 -12.95 -0.81
C VAL A 40 8.52 -14.08 -1.58
N PHE A 41 7.20 -14.20 -1.46
CA PHE A 41 6.39 -15.04 -2.35
C PHE A 41 5.35 -14.16 -3.07
N SER A 42 4.70 -14.71 -4.09
CA SER A 42 3.80 -13.93 -4.96
C SER A 42 2.87 -14.84 -5.76
N ASP A 43 1.84 -14.23 -6.36
CA ASP A 43 1.07 -14.80 -7.46
C ASP A 43 0.41 -16.15 -7.09
N ALA A 44 -0.31 -16.18 -5.97
CA ALA A 44 -1.06 -17.37 -5.55
C ALA A 44 -2.22 -17.69 -6.50
N HIS A 45 -2.85 -16.65 -7.07
CA HIS A 45 -3.97 -16.75 -8.03
C HIS A 45 -5.06 -17.73 -7.57
N ILE A 46 -5.38 -17.75 -6.28
CA ILE A 46 -6.37 -18.67 -5.71
C ILE A 46 -7.70 -18.52 -6.47
N GLY A 47 -8.27 -19.66 -6.88
CA GLY A 47 -9.50 -19.74 -7.69
C GLY A 47 -9.28 -19.61 -9.21
N TRP A 48 -8.04 -19.48 -9.70
CA TRP A 48 -7.74 -19.65 -11.12
C TRP A 48 -8.00 -21.10 -11.55
N LYS A 49 -8.67 -21.30 -12.69
CA LYS A 49 -9.13 -22.61 -13.21
C LYS A 49 -8.24 -23.13 -14.34
N GLY A 50 -6.98 -22.70 -14.39
CA GLY A 50 -6.01 -23.20 -15.35
C GLY A 50 -5.40 -24.53 -14.90
N THR A 51 -5.03 -25.38 -15.85
CA THR A 51 -4.46 -26.72 -15.58
C THR A 51 -3.12 -26.66 -14.84
N SER A 52 -2.41 -25.54 -14.91
CA SER A 52 -1.13 -25.31 -14.21
C SER A 52 -1.28 -24.66 -12.82
N GLN A 53 -2.51 -24.38 -12.37
CA GLN A 53 -2.75 -23.86 -11.02
C GLN A 53 -2.50 -24.99 -10.00
N PRO A 54 -1.55 -24.84 -9.06
CA PRO A 54 -1.40 -25.79 -7.97
C PRO A 54 -2.63 -25.74 -7.07
N THR A 55 -3.03 -26.88 -6.51
CA THR A 55 -4.12 -26.93 -5.53
C THR A 55 -3.78 -26.09 -4.30
N ILE A 56 -4.79 -25.65 -3.55
CA ILE A 56 -4.53 -24.85 -2.35
C ILE A 56 -3.69 -25.62 -1.31
N GLN A 57 -3.82 -26.95 -1.28
CA GLN A 57 -3.01 -27.84 -0.44
C GLN A 57 -1.53 -27.77 -0.83
N VAL A 58 -1.21 -27.89 -2.12
CA VAL A 58 0.18 -27.80 -2.61
C VAL A 58 0.79 -26.43 -2.32
N GLN A 59 0.01 -25.36 -2.50
CA GLN A 59 0.47 -24.00 -2.16
C GLN A 59 0.72 -23.85 -0.65
N SER A 60 -0.19 -24.36 0.18
CA SER A 60 -0.03 -24.37 1.64
C SER A 60 1.20 -25.18 2.08
N GLU A 61 1.45 -26.34 1.46
CA GLU A 61 2.62 -27.18 1.73
C GLU A 61 3.92 -26.45 1.36
N ALA A 62 3.96 -25.75 0.23
CA ALA A 62 5.10 -24.93 -0.16
C ALA A 62 5.40 -23.83 0.88
N ILE A 63 4.36 -23.16 1.43
CA ILE A 63 4.53 -22.20 2.53
C ILE A 63 5.10 -22.88 3.79
N GLN A 64 4.64 -24.08 4.14
CA GLN A 64 5.21 -24.81 5.28
C GLN A 64 6.67 -25.20 5.05
N VAL A 65 7.04 -25.60 3.84
CA VAL A 65 8.43 -25.87 3.46
C VAL A 65 9.29 -24.63 3.64
N ILE A 66 8.84 -23.47 3.14
CA ILE A 66 9.56 -22.20 3.29
C ILE A 66 9.75 -21.86 4.76
N LYS A 67 8.68 -21.92 5.56
CA LYS A 67 8.73 -21.65 7.00
C LYS A 67 9.67 -22.61 7.73
N HIS A 68 9.68 -23.88 7.37
CA HIS A 68 10.56 -24.87 7.98
C HIS A 68 12.03 -24.65 7.61
N GLN A 69 12.30 -24.31 6.35
CA GLN A 69 13.65 -24.03 5.86
C GLN A 69 14.22 -22.74 6.46
N PHE A 70 13.36 -21.74 6.67
CA PHE A 70 13.73 -20.41 7.16
C PHE A 70 12.92 -20.06 8.44
N PRO A 71 13.19 -20.72 9.58
CA PRO A 71 12.38 -20.57 10.79
C PRO A 71 12.48 -19.19 11.45
N ASP A 72 13.60 -18.48 11.24
CA ASP A 72 13.92 -17.22 11.92
C ASP A 72 13.97 -16.01 10.96
N LEU A 73 13.04 -15.95 9.99
CA LEU A 73 12.94 -14.81 9.07
C LEU A 73 12.54 -13.54 9.82
N ASP A 74 13.29 -12.46 9.60
CA ASP A 74 12.95 -11.14 10.15
C ASP A 74 11.71 -10.58 9.42
N LEU A 75 11.70 -10.67 8.08
CA LEU A 75 10.70 -10.05 7.21
C LEU A 75 10.10 -11.06 6.22
N VAL A 76 8.79 -10.99 5.98
CA VAL A 76 8.11 -11.78 4.95
C VAL A 76 7.26 -10.87 4.09
N PHE A 77 7.29 -11.07 2.79
CA PHE A 77 6.53 -10.28 1.82
C PHE A 77 5.67 -11.18 0.93
N ASP A 78 4.46 -10.72 0.64
CA ASP A 78 3.67 -11.18 -0.49
C ASP A 78 3.51 -10.03 -1.49
N THR A 79 3.97 -10.22 -2.73
CA THR A 79 3.90 -9.21 -3.79
C THR A 79 2.65 -9.25 -4.67
N GLY A 80 1.57 -9.89 -4.22
CA GLY A 80 0.22 -9.67 -4.76
C GLY A 80 -0.32 -10.79 -5.64
N ASP A 81 -1.50 -10.55 -6.20
CA ASP A 81 -2.30 -11.52 -6.96
C ASP A 81 -2.65 -12.76 -6.12
N ILE A 82 -3.19 -12.50 -4.91
CA ILE A 82 -3.60 -13.53 -3.97
C ILE A 82 -4.78 -14.35 -4.50
N HIS A 83 -5.66 -13.73 -5.31
CA HIS A 83 -6.84 -14.38 -5.88
C HIS A 83 -7.05 -14.00 -7.35
N HIS A 84 -7.73 -14.84 -8.14
CA HIS A 84 -7.92 -14.51 -9.55
C HIS A 84 -9.03 -13.46 -9.79
N GLY A 85 -8.82 -12.53 -10.73
CA GLY A 85 -9.69 -11.36 -10.89
C GLY A 85 -11.07 -11.67 -11.49
N TYR A 86 -11.30 -12.80 -12.15
CA TYR A 86 -12.64 -13.11 -12.70
C TYR A 86 -13.65 -13.62 -11.66
N LEU A 87 -13.19 -13.87 -10.43
CA LEU A 87 -14.01 -14.42 -9.35
C LEU A 87 -15.14 -13.45 -8.98
N ASN A 88 -16.26 -13.97 -8.51
CA ASN A 88 -17.28 -13.15 -7.84
C ASN A 88 -16.83 -12.83 -6.39
N GLU A 89 -17.59 -11.98 -5.67
CA GLU A 89 -17.17 -11.56 -4.32
C GLU A 89 -17.17 -12.69 -3.29
N ASN A 90 -18.09 -13.65 -3.39
CA ASN A 90 -18.12 -14.79 -2.48
C ASN A 90 -16.90 -15.67 -2.67
N GLU A 91 -16.55 -15.96 -3.93
CA GLU A 91 -15.33 -16.70 -4.27
C GLU A 91 -14.07 -15.95 -3.84
N ARG A 92 -14.01 -14.62 -4.00
CA ARG A 92 -12.89 -13.81 -3.49
C ARG A 92 -12.77 -13.87 -1.97
N ASN A 93 -13.88 -13.89 -1.23
CA ASN A 93 -13.85 -14.01 0.23
C ASN A 93 -13.29 -15.37 0.67
N ILE A 94 -13.67 -16.46 -0.01
CA ILE A 94 -13.09 -17.78 0.22
C ILE A 94 -11.58 -17.77 -0.08
N ALA A 95 -11.17 -17.18 -1.20
CA ALA A 95 -9.76 -17.07 -1.56
C ALA A 95 -8.95 -16.24 -0.54
N ARG A 96 -9.53 -15.15 -0.01
CA ARG A 96 -8.92 -14.33 1.05
C ARG A 96 -8.78 -15.11 2.36
N ASP A 97 -9.80 -15.90 2.75
CA ASP A 97 -9.69 -16.79 3.91
C ASP A 97 -8.53 -17.77 3.73
N GLN A 98 -8.48 -18.45 2.59
CA GLN A 98 -7.43 -19.42 2.27
C GLN A 98 -6.04 -18.79 2.31
N TRP A 99 -5.87 -17.61 1.70
CA TRP A 99 -4.60 -16.88 1.74
C TRP A 99 -4.20 -16.47 3.17
N LEU A 100 -5.13 -15.87 3.92
CA LEU A 100 -4.88 -15.45 5.30
C LEU A 100 -4.47 -16.66 6.16
N SER A 101 -5.29 -17.72 6.14
CA SER A 101 -5.17 -18.85 7.03
C SER A 101 -4.02 -19.80 6.66
N LEU A 102 -3.70 -19.95 5.38
CA LEU A 102 -2.76 -20.97 4.88
C LEU A 102 -1.44 -20.39 4.33
N MET A 103 -1.33 -19.07 4.14
CA MET A 103 -0.12 -18.45 3.57
C MET A 103 0.42 -17.31 4.45
N SER A 104 -0.38 -16.31 4.78
CA SER A 104 0.05 -15.13 5.55
C SER A 104 0.19 -15.40 7.06
N ASN A 105 -0.85 -15.93 7.71
CA ASN A 105 -0.87 -16.17 9.15
C ASN A 105 0.07 -17.29 9.63
N PRO A 106 0.49 -18.30 8.82
CA PRO A 106 1.57 -19.21 9.19
C PRO A 106 2.87 -18.50 9.59
N PHE A 107 3.17 -17.33 9.02
CA PHE A 107 4.26 -16.44 9.42
C PHE A 107 3.84 -15.53 10.58
N SER A 108 3.23 -16.08 11.64
CA SER A 108 2.71 -15.28 12.75
C SER A 108 3.79 -14.63 13.61
N GLN A 109 5.05 -15.04 13.48
CA GLN A 109 6.19 -14.55 14.27
C GLN A 109 7.12 -13.63 13.48
N SER A 110 6.96 -13.53 12.16
CA SER A 110 7.72 -12.62 11.30
C SER A 110 6.91 -11.38 10.99
N ILE A 111 7.60 -10.25 10.77
CA ILE A 111 6.95 -9.03 10.30
C ILE A 111 6.50 -9.28 8.85
N PHE A 112 5.21 -9.19 8.60
CA PHE A 112 4.61 -9.56 7.32
C PHE A 112 4.11 -8.32 6.57
N HIS A 113 4.47 -8.21 5.29
CA HIS A 113 4.10 -7.10 4.44
C HIS A 113 3.42 -7.59 3.16
N TYR A 114 2.34 -6.90 2.78
CA TYR A 114 1.55 -7.22 1.60
C TYR A 114 1.62 -6.06 0.60
N VAL A 115 1.92 -6.39 -0.67
CA VAL A 115 1.89 -5.47 -1.80
C VAL A 115 0.82 -5.97 -2.78
N PRO A 116 -0.31 -5.26 -2.95
CA PRO A 116 -1.41 -5.77 -3.76
C PRO A 116 -1.11 -5.80 -5.26
N GLY A 117 -1.61 -6.84 -5.92
CA GLY A 117 -1.44 -7.06 -7.35
C GLY A 117 -2.60 -6.53 -8.18
N ASN A 118 -2.52 -6.74 -9.50
CA ASN A 118 -3.54 -6.21 -10.41
C ASN A 118 -4.89 -6.94 -10.29
N HIS A 119 -4.90 -8.15 -9.71
CA HIS A 119 -6.11 -8.92 -9.44
C HIS A 119 -6.86 -8.42 -8.20
N GLU A 120 -6.17 -7.79 -7.25
CA GLU A 120 -6.81 -7.13 -6.10
C GLU A 120 -7.25 -5.71 -6.42
N LEU A 121 -6.44 -4.96 -7.17
CA LEU A 121 -6.70 -3.54 -7.47
C LEU A 121 -7.57 -3.30 -8.70
N GLY A 122 -8.19 -4.34 -9.27
CA GLY A 122 -8.92 -4.23 -10.54
C GLY A 122 -10.44 -4.36 -10.46
N LYS A 123 -10.97 -5.09 -9.46
CA LYS A 123 -12.32 -5.67 -9.54
C LYS A 123 -12.90 -5.91 -8.13
N GLY A 124 -14.05 -5.30 -7.85
CA GLY A 124 -14.78 -5.54 -6.61
C GLY A 124 -16.04 -4.68 -6.48
N PRO A 125 -16.95 -5.03 -5.56
CA PRO A 125 -18.15 -4.24 -5.27
C PRO A 125 -17.87 -2.96 -4.47
N ASN A 126 -16.65 -2.79 -3.97
CA ASN A 126 -16.21 -1.62 -3.22
C ASN A 126 -14.94 -1.07 -3.85
N ASP A 127 -14.52 0.12 -3.39
CA ASP A 127 -13.16 0.62 -3.60
C ASP A 127 -12.13 -0.47 -3.28
N GLU A 128 -11.44 -0.89 -4.34
CA GLU A 128 -10.49 -1.97 -4.34
C GLU A 128 -9.18 -1.63 -3.62
N GLU A 129 -8.75 -0.37 -3.64
CA GLU A 129 -7.54 0.10 -2.94
C GLU A 129 -7.76 0.10 -1.42
N LEU A 130 -8.95 0.51 -0.97
CA LEU A 130 -9.38 0.41 0.43
C LEU A 130 -9.56 -1.05 0.85
N THR A 131 -10.01 -1.92 -0.05
CA THR A 131 -10.16 -3.35 0.21
C THR A 131 -8.79 -4.01 0.38
N ALA A 132 -7.85 -3.74 -0.52
CA ALA A 132 -6.45 -4.19 -0.41
C ALA A 132 -5.79 -3.68 0.88
N SER A 133 -6.01 -2.41 1.24
CA SER A 133 -5.48 -1.83 2.49
C SER A 133 -6.03 -2.49 3.74
N LYS A 134 -7.29 -2.96 3.74
CA LYS A 134 -7.84 -3.76 4.86
C LYS A 134 -7.17 -5.11 4.99
N ILE A 135 -6.98 -5.82 3.87
CA ILE A 135 -6.33 -7.14 3.83
C ILE A 135 -4.88 -7.03 4.32
N GLY A 136 -4.14 -6.03 3.84
CA GLY A 136 -2.75 -5.79 4.20
C GLY A 136 -2.52 -5.16 5.58
N SER A 137 -3.58 -4.75 6.29
CA SER A 137 -3.46 -3.94 7.53
C SER A 137 -2.62 -2.67 7.32
N ASN A 138 -2.89 -1.96 6.22
CA ASN A 138 -2.21 -0.71 5.88
C ASN A 138 -2.91 0.47 6.55
N ASN A 139 -2.14 1.43 7.05
CA ASN A 139 -2.67 2.55 7.82
C ASN A 139 -3.54 3.52 6.99
N LEU A 140 -3.29 3.69 5.69
CA LEU A 140 -4.02 4.69 4.88
C LEU A 140 -4.16 4.29 3.41
N ARG A 141 -3.04 4.20 2.68
CA ARG A 141 -2.96 3.75 1.29
C ARG A 141 -2.21 2.42 1.21
N PRO A 142 -2.32 1.68 0.11
CA PRO A 142 -1.60 0.41 -0.05
C PRO A 142 -0.11 0.59 -0.40
N TYR A 143 0.35 1.83 -0.63
CA TYR A 143 1.78 2.19 -0.61
C TYR A 143 2.17 2.71 0.77
N TYR A 144 3.36 2.32 1.22
CA TYR A 144 3.93 2.66 2.53
C TYR A 144 5.40 2.25 2.54
N SER A 145 6.14 2.66 3.56
CA SER A 145 7.51 2.22 3.76
C SER A 145 7.82 2.01 5.24
N PHE A 146 8.94 1.36 5.54
CA PHE A 146 9.38 1.13 6.91
C PHE A 146 10.90 0.98 6.97
N ASP A 147 11.46 1.28 8.13
CA ASP A 147 12.85 0.95 8.43
C ASP A 147 12.90 -0.33 9.26
N TYR A 148 13.89 -1.16 9.00
CA TYR A 148 14.26 -2.26 9.87
C TYR A 148 15.78 -2.40 9.92
N LYS A 149 16.36 -2.36 11.13
CA LYS A 149 17.82 -2.43 11.35
C LYS A 149 18.62 -1.51 10.40
N GLY A 150 18.12 -0.29 10.19
CA GLY A 150 18.78 0.75 9.38
C GLY A 150 18.54 0.68 7.88
N ILE A 151 17.91 -0.38 7.36
CA ILE A 151 17.52 -0.53 5.96
C ILE A 151 16.07 -0.07 5.77
N HIS A 152 15.81 0.60 4.65
CA HIS A 152 14.49 1.13 4.29
C HIS A 152 13.81 0.23 3.25
N PHE A 153 12.52 -0.07 3.45
CA PHE A 153 11.74 -0.97 2.60
C PHE A 153 10.47 -0.27 2.15
N ILE A 154 10.13 -0.34 0.86
CA ILE A 154 8.98 0.38 0.28
C ILE A 154 8.02 -0.61 -0.39
N SER A 155 6.73 -0.54 -0.07
CA SER A 155 5.63 -1.14 -0.84
C SER A 155 5.09 -0.12 -1.83
N LEU A 156 5.10 -0.43 -3.13
CA LEU A 156 4.68 0.49 -4.20
C LEU A 156 3.85 -0.25 -5.27
N PRO A 157 2.56 -0.54 -5.02
CA PRO A 157 1.66 -1.19 -5.97
C PRO A 157 1.15 -0.25 -7.07
N GLN A 158 0.59 -0.81 -8.15
CA GLN A 158 -0.02 -0.05 -9.25
C GLN A 158 -1.46 0.39 -8.94
N LEU A 159 -1.66 1.70 -8.76
CA LEU A 159 -2.94 2.32 -8.43
C LEU A 159 -3.62 2.90 -9.68
N LEU A 160 -4.94 3.12 -9.62
CA LEU A 160 -5.79 3.62 -10.72
C LEU A 160 -5.84 2.73 -11.99
N ASP A 161 -4.73 2.11 -12.41
CA ASP A 161 -4.61 1.17 -13.53
C ASP A 161 -3.68 0.01 -13.15
N THR A 162 -3.81 -1.14 -13.82
CA THR A 162 -3.04 -2.37 -13.51
C THR A 162 -1.54 -2.22 -13.77
N ILE A 163 -1.14 -1.19 -14.51
CA ILE A 163 0.23 -0.96 -14.99
C ILE A 163 0.72 0.46 -14.68
N LEU A 164 0.05 1.20 -13.80
CA LEU A 164 0.38 2.60 -13.53
C LEU A 164 0.84 2.77 -12.09
N ILE A 165 2.04 3.32 -11.88
CA ILE A 165 2.35 3.98 -10.60
C ILE A 165 1.86 5.40 -10.75
N ASN A 166 0.65 5.67 -10.25
CA ASN A 166 0.04 6.97 -10.46
C ASN A 166 0.82 8.10 -9.79
N ARG A 167 0.44 9.32 -10.12
CA ARG A 167 1.12 10.53 -9.71
C ARG A 167 1.08 10.73 -8.21
N GLU A 168 -0.04 10.40 -7.56
CA GLU A 168 -0.12 10.39 -6.09
C GLU A 168 0.97 9.48 -5.50
N SER A 169 1.11 8.23 -5.99
CA SER A 169 2.15 7.33 -5.51
C SER A 169 3.57 7.81 -5.84
N LEU A 170 3.80 8.43 -7.01
CA LEU A 170 5.10 8.99 -7.39
C LEU A 170 5.49 10.20 -6.54
N ASP A 171 4.55 11.10 -6.26
CA ASP A 171 4.79 12.29 -5.44
C ASP A 171 5.10 11.88 -3.99
N TRP A 172 4.36 10.90 -3.44
CA TRP A 172 4.67 10.30 -2.14
C TRP A 172 6.04 9.61 -2.14
N LEU A 173 6.35 8.78 -3.13
CA LEU A 173 7.64 8.08 -3.24
C LEU A 173 8.82 9.07 -3.29
N SER A 174 8.69 10.12 -4.09
CA SER A 174 9.70 11.17 -4.23
C SER A 174 9.96 11.88 -2.90
N HIS A 175 8.91 12.11 -2.11
CA HIS A 175 8.98 12.71 -0.78
C HIS A 175 9.60 11.74 0.23
N ASP A 176 9.15 10.49 0.28
CA ASP A 176 9.65 9.47 1.19
C ASP A 176 11.15 9.17 0.98
N LEU A 177 11.58 9.01 -0.27
CA LEU A 177 13.01 8.85 -0.61
C LEU A 177 13.85 10.07 -0.22
N SER A 178 13.27 11.28 -0.25
CA SER A 178 13.99 12.49 0.18
C SER A 178 14.25 12.52 1.67
N LEU A 179 13.31 12.01 2.48
CA LEU A 179 13.43 11.91 3.94
C LEU A 179 14.35 10.77 4.36
N ASN A 180 14.49 9.72 3.52
CA ASN A 180 15.24 8.51 3.82
C ASN A 180 16.50 8.32 2.95
N ARG A 181 17.03 9.41 2.37
CA ARG A 181 18.18 9.39 1.44
C ARG A 181 19.47 8.77 2.01
N ASN A 182 19.59 8.70 3.33
CA ASN A 182 20.75 8.14 4.03
C ASN A 182 20.61 6.62 4.33
N LYS A 183 19.51 5.99 3.92
CA LYS A 183 19.24 4.57 4.18
C LYS A 183 19.22 3.78 2.89
N THR A 184 19.98 2.69 2.84
CA THR A 184 19.86 1.68 1.78
C THR A 184 18.42 1.22 1.66
N THR A 185 17.88 1.20 0.44
CA THR A 185 16.45 1.07 0.16
C THR A 185 16.15 -0.09 -0.80
N LEU A 186 15.17 -0.92 -0.46
CA LEU A 186 14.59 -1.96 -1.32
C LEU A 186 13.12 -1.62 -1.63
N ILE A 187 12.72 -1.71 -2.89
CA ILE A 187 11.33 -1.44 -3.33
C ILE A 187 10.67 -2.74 -3.76
N PHE A 188 9.44 -2.96 -3.30
CA PHE A 188 8.58 -4.09 -3.62
C PHE A 188 7.36 -3.56 -4.37
N SER A 189 7.08 -4.16 -5.52
CA SER A 189 5.94 -3.82 -6.37
C SER A 189 5.30 -5.10 -6.90
N HIS A 190 4.20 -5.00 -7.65
CA HIS A 190 3.67 -6.15 -8.36
C HIS A 190 4.24 -6.24 -9.78
N ASN A 191 4.29 -5.13 -10.52
CA ASN A 191 4.81 -5.11 -11.89
C ASN A 191 6.30 -4.78 -11.99
N SER A 192 6.90 -5.22 -13.10
CA SER A 192 8.27 -4.83 -13.49
C SER A 192 8.33 -3.39 -13.97
N ILE A 193 9.52 -2.79 -13.91
CA ILE A 193 9.84 -1.58 -14.67
C ILE A 193 10.22 -2.00 -16.10
N LYS A 194 9.84 -1.22 -17.10
CA LYS A 194 10.18 -1.50 -18.50
C LYS A 194 11.70 -1.64 -18.67
N ASN A 195 12.13 -2.66 -19.41
CA ASN A 195 13.54 -2.97 -19.72
C ASN A 195 14.42 -3.29 -18.49
N THR A 196 13.85 -3.85 -17.42
CA THR A 196 14.63 -4.28 -16.23
C THR A 196 14.64 -5.78 -15.99
N THR A 197 13.55 -6.46 -16.29
CA THR A 197 13.38 -7.92 -16.30
C THR A 197 12.64 -8.29 -17.60
N TYR A 198 12.65 -9.55 -18.00
CA TYR A 198 11.97 -10.01 -19.21
C TYR A 198 10.45 -9.85 -19.06
N ASP A 199 9.83 -9.22 -20.07
CA ASP A 199 8.40 -8.88 -20.09
C ASP A 199 7.55 -9.90 -20.87
N ASN A 200 8.12 -11.08 -21.14
CA ASN A 200 7.47 -12.19 -21.84
C ASN A 200 7.07 -11.89 -23.30
N GLY A 201 7.54 -10.77 -23.86
CA GLY A 201 7.06 -10.26 -25.15
C GLY A 201 5.59 -9.79 -25.11
N GLU A 202 5.01 -9.65 -23.92
CA GLU A 202 3.63 -9.23 -23.71
C GLU A 202 3.55 -7.73 -23.46
N ASN A 203 3.66 -6.99 -24.58
CA ASN A 203 3.63 -5.54 -24.59
C ASN A 203 2.39 -4.98 -23.86
N GLY A 204 2.66 -3.97 -23.04
CA GLY A 204 1.63 -3.15 -22.39
C GLY A 204 0.95 -3.76 -21.17
N TYR A 205 1.24 -5.00 -20.80
CA TYR A 205 0.62 -5.68 -19.65
C TYR A 205 1.59 -5.93 -18.49
N ARG A 206 2.84 -6.32 -18.78
CA ARG A 206 3.79 -6.83 -17.79
C ARG A 206 4.63 -5.76 -17.09
N THR A 207 4.73 -4.58 -17.67
CA THR A 207 5.59 -3.48 -17.21
C THR A 207 4.77 -2.27 -16.79
N VAL A 208 5.32 -1.46 -15.88
CA VAL A 208 4.77 -0.14 -15.55
C VAL A 208 4.80 0.77 -16.78
N VAL A 209 3.66 1.34 -17.16
CA VAL A 209 3.51 2.18 -18.37
C VAL A 209 4.28 3.49 -18.28
N ASN A 210 4.35 4.10 -17.09
CA ASN A 210 5.12 5.31 -16.81
C ASN A 210 6.49 4.99 -16.18
N SER A 211 7.19 3.99 -16.73
CA SER A 211 8.52 3.57 -16.25
C SER A 211 9.57 4.68 -16.29
N GLU A 212 9.52 5.60 -17.25
CA GLU A 212 10.52 6.68 -17.37
C GLU A 212 10.42 7.71 -16.22
N PRO A 213 9.24 8.29 -15.90
CA PRO A 213 9.07 9.12 -14.70
C PRO A 213 9.43 8.40 -13.39
N LEU A 214 9.10 7.10 -13.28
CA LEU A 214 9.45 6.29 -12.12
C LEU A 214 10.97 6.12 -11.98
N LEU A 215 11.66 5.73 -13.07
CA LEU A 215 13.12 5.61 -13.10
C LEU A 215 13.79 6.94 -12.77
N LYS A 216 13.30 8.06 -13.33
CA LYS A 216 13.79 9.41 -13.01
C LYS A 216 13.63 9.75 -11.53
N THR A 217 12.60 9.24 -10.87
CA THR A 217 12.39 9.44 -9.43
C THR A 217 13.38 8.63 -8.60
N ILE A 218 13.50 7.32 -8.84
CA ILE A 218 14.37 6.45 -8.04
C ILE A 218 15.86 6.66 -8.35
N ASN A 219 16.23 7.09 -9.56
CA ASN A 219 17.64 7.32 -9.93
C ASN A 219 18.21 8.64 -9.39
N LYS A 220 17.40 9.50 -8.76
CA LYS A 220 17.91 10.63 -7.97
C LYS A 220 18.63 10.17 -6.69
N TYR A 221 18.43 8.91 -6.31
CA TYR A 221 18.80 8.35 -5.02
C TYR A 221 19.61 7.08 -5.22
N ASN A 222 20.93 7.17 -5.04
CA ASN A 222 21.85 6.03 -5.19
C ASN A 222 21.66 4.96 -4.13
N ASN A 223 20.96 5.29 -3.03
CA ASN A 223 20.66 4.37 -1.93
C ASN A 223 19.54 3.37 -2.26
N VAL A 224 18.80 3.51 -3.36
CA VAL A 224 17.84 2.48 -3.79
C VAL A 224 18.59 1.36 -4.53
N ILE A 225 18.58 0.14 -4.03
CA ILE A 225 19.49 -0.93 -4.51
C ILE A 225 18.77 -2.20 -4.99
N ALA A 226 17.46 -2.32 -4.79
CA ALA A 226 16.68 -3.38 -5.42
C ALA A 226 15.24 -2.96 -5.76
N TRP A 227 14.69 -3.60 -6.80
CA TRP A 227 13.27 -3.61 -7.16
C TRP A 227 12.82 -5.07 -7.31
N LEU A 228 11.94 -5.53 -6.42
CA LEU A 228 11.40 -6.88 -6.41
C LEU A 228 9.94 -6.85 -6.85
N HIS A 229 9.54 -7.76 -7.74
CA HIS A 229 8.19 -7.76 -8.29
C HIS A 229 7.63 -9.16 -8.59
N GLY A 230 6.30 -9.28 -8.55
CA GLY A 230 5.53 -10.46 -8.95
C GLY A 230 5.15 -10.41 -10.44
N HIS A 231 3.89 -10.75 -10.74
CA HIS A 231 3.17 -10.60 -12.02
C HIS A 231 3.66 -11.45 -13.18
N ASN A 232 4.97 -11.58 -13.37
CA ASN A 232 5.55 -12.32 -14.50
C ASN A 232 5.51 -13.84 -14.29
N HIS A 233 5.30 -14.30 -13.05
CA HIS A 233 5.28 -15.70 -12.60
C HIS A 233 6.60 -16.47 -12.78
N GLN A 234 7.64 -15.80 -13.28
CA GLN A 234 8.94 -16.40 -13.57
C GLN A 234 9.98 -15.95 -12.57
N TYR A 235 11.03 -16.74 -12.36
CA TYR A 235 12.16 -16.35 -11.53
C TYR A 235 13.19 -15.65 -12.40
N GLU A 236 13.63 -14.47 -11.99
CA GLU A 236 14.66 -13.74 -12.73
C GLU A 236 15.39 -12.76 -11.82
N ILE A 237 16.71 -12.66 -11.95
CA ILE A 237 17.52 -11.66 -11.25
C ILE A 237 18.41 -10.96 -12.27
N VAL A 238 18.22 -9.65 -12.42
CA VAL A 238 18.99 -8.82 -13.35
C VAL A 238 19.72 -7.73 -12.59
N LYS A 239 21.04 -7.67 -12.73
CA LYS A 239 21.87 -6.58 -12.20
C LYS A 239 22.02 -5.49 -13.27
N LYS A 240 21.48 -4.30 -13.00
CA LYS A 240 21.55 -3.16 -13.94
C LYS A 240 21.63 -1.85 -13.16
N HIS A 241 22.48 -0.92 -13.61
CA HIS A 241 22.65 0.41 -13.00
C HIS A 241 22.92 0.37 -11.48
N GLY A 242 23.73 -0.58 -11.01
CA GLY A 242 24.02 -0.73 -9.57
C GLY A 242 22.85 -1.25 -8.71
N ARG A 243 21.78 -1.74 -9.35
CA ARG A 243 20.55 -2.23 -8.70
C ARG A 243 20.25 -3.67 -9.12
N LEU A 244 19.63 -4.45 -8.24
CA LEU A 244 19.03 -5.74 -8.59
C LEU A 244 17.55 -5.55 -8.95
N TYR A 245 17.14 -6.05 -10.10
CA TYR A 245 15.76 -6.16 -10.52
C TYR A 245 15.37 -7.63 -10.47
N VAL A 246 14.32 -7.95 -9.73
CA VAL A 246 14.00 -9.34 -9.36
C VAL A 246 12.55 -9.64 -9.68
N SER A 247 12.32 -10.70 -10.45
CA SER A 247 11.01 -11.33 -10.56
C SER A 247 10.93 -12.50 -9.58
N ASN A 248 9.91 -12.49 -8.72
CA ASN A 248 9.84 -13.34 -7.53
C ASN A 248 9.42 -14.80 -7.80
N GLY A 249 9.11 -15.14 -9.05
CA GLY A 249 8.48 -16.41 -9.40
C GLY A 249 7.01 -16.45 -8.97
N ARG A 250 6.58 -17.59 -8.45
CA ARG A 250 5.18 -17.85 -8.13
C ARG A 250 5.01 -18.88 -7.02
N ILE A 251 3.91 -18.76 -6.27
CA ILE A 251 3.37 -19.85 -5.46
C ILE A 251 2.16 -20.51 -6.15
N GLY A 252 1.51 -19.82 -7.10
CA GLY A 252 0.40 -20.31 -7.91
C GLY A 252 0.35 -19.69 -9.32
N GLY A 253 -0.83 -19.55 -9.92
CA GLY A 253 -1.00 -18.98 -11.26
C GLY A 253 -0.72 -19.96 -12.40
N PHE A 254 -0.32 -19.47 -13.57
CA PHE A 254 0.15 -20.28 -14.72
C PHE A 254 1.65 -20.57 -14.64
N ASN A 255 2.08 -21.75 -15.11
CA ASN A 255 3.50 -22.09 -15.23
C ASN A 255 4.06 -21.42 -16.49
N PRO A 256 5.09 -20.56 -16.40
CA PRO A 256 5.69 -19.97 -17.59
C PRO A 256 6.13 -21.04 -18.60
N PRO A 257 5.94 -20.84 -19.92
CA PRO A 257 6.40 -21.78 -20.92
C PRO A 257 7.94 -21.76 -21.04
N GLU A 258 8.55 -22.90 -21.32
CA GLU A 258 10.01 -23.04 -21.46
C GLU A 258 10.60 -22.12 -22.55
N LYS A 259 9.84 -21.86 -23.62
CA LYS A 259 10.26 -20.96 -24.71
C LYS A 259 10.55 -19.52 -24.27
N TRP A 260 10.14 -19.11 -23.06
CA TRP A 260 10.44 -17.80 -22.52
C TRP A 260 11.90 -17.68 -22.06
N GLY A 261 12.56 -18.79 -21.74
CA GLY A 261 13.93 -18.82 -21.25
C GLY A 261 14.07 -19.67 -20.00
N ASP A 262 15.25 -19.69 -19.41
CA ASP A 262 15.57 -20.48 -18.23
C ASP A 262 15.24 -19.71 -16.94
N PHE A 263 13.97 -19.74 -16.55
CA PHE A 263 13.41 -18.91 -15.47
C PHE A 263 12.76 -19.74 -14.35
N GLY A 264 13.26 -20.94 -14.11
CA GLY A 264 12.78 -21.82 -13.03
C GLY A 264 11.36 -22.36 -13.26
N GLN A 265 10.99 -22.64 -14.51
CA GLN A 265 9.69 -23.22 -14.88
C GLN A 265 9.38 -24.49 -14.07
N GLY A 266 8.11 -24.68 -13.72
CA GLY A 266 7.64 -25.83 -12.95
C GLY A 266 7.86 -25.72 -11.44
N HIS A 267 8.73 -24.82 -10.98
CA HIS A 267 8.94 -24.59 -9.56
C HIS A 267 7.88 -23.65 -8.97
N ILE A 268 7.54 -23.89 -7.71
CA ILE A 268 6.84 -22.93 -6.86
C ILE A 268 7.70 -22.63 -5.64
N GLY A 269 7.56 -21.43 -5.08
CA GLY A 269 8.37 -20.97 -3.97
C GLY A 269 8.44 -19.45 -3.93
N GLY A 270 9.66 -18.91 -4.00
CA GLY A 270 9.85 -17.47 -3.92
C GLY A 270 11.31 -17.05 -3.90
N VAL A 271 11.60 -15.93 -3.26
CA VAL A 271 12.93 -15.33 -3.19
C VAL A 271 13.34 -15.14 -1.74
N TYR A 272 14.51 -15.66 -1.37
CA TYR A 272 15.18 -15.33 -0.14
C TYR A 272 16.11 -14.13 -0.37
N PHE A 273 16.17 -13.20 0.58
CA PHE A 273 17.20 -12.17 0.60
C PHE A 273 17.86 -12.06 1.98
N SER A 274 19.13 -11.66 1.97
CA SER A 274 19.84 -11.24 3.18
C SER A 274 20.60 -9.95 2.93
N ILE A 275 20.54 -9.01 3.88
CA ILE A 275 21.26 -7.74 3.81
C ILE A 275 22.00 -7.48 5.12
N ASN A 276 23.28 -7.14 5.01
CA ASN A 276 24.13 -6.72 6.13
C ASN A 276 24.98 -5.51 5.73
N LYS A 277 25.89 -5.11 6.60
CA LYS A 277 26.78 -3.95 6.37
C LYS A 277 27.58 -4.03 5.06
N ASN A 278 27.84 -5.22 4.53
CA ASN A 278 28.72 -5.44 3.37
C ASN A 278 27.95 -5.63 2.05
N GLY A 279 26.63 -5.79 2.08
CA GLY A 279 25.87 -5.94 0.85
C GLY A 279 24.52 -6.62 0.97
N LEU A 280 23.95 -6.90 -0.19
CA LEU A 280 22.66 -7.58 -0.40
C LEU A 280 22.88 -8.85 -1.23
N ILE A 281 22.34 -9.97 -0.76
CA ILE A 281 22.26 -11.25 -1.47
C ILE A 281 20.78 -11.57 -1.71
N ILE A 282 20.45 -12.01 -2.92
CA ILE A 282 19.11 -12.44 -3.32
C ILE A 282 19.23 -13.79 -4.02
N LYS A 283 18.42 -14.78 -3.62
CA LYS A 283 18.41 -16.13 -4.16
C LYS A 283 16.99 -16.62 -4.39
N CYS A 284 16.69 -17.14 -5.58
CA CYS A 284 15.42 -17.80 -5.85
C CYS A 284 15.41 -19.20 -5.20
N TYR A 285 14.29 -19.59 -4.60
CA TYR A 285 14.12 -20.82 -3.84
C TYR A 285 12.93 -21.64 -4.34
N SER A 286 13.16 -22.92 -4.60
CA SER A 286 12.13 -23.89 -4.98
C SER A 286 11.64 -24.61 -3.72
N ALA A 287 10.40 -24.32 -3.32
CA ALA A 287 9.72 -25.08 -2.27
C ALA A 287 9.39 -26.50 -2.74
N THR A 288 9.20 -26.70 -4.05
CA THR A 288 9.00 -28.03 -4.65
C THR A 288 10.18 -28.95 -4.40
N ASN A 289 11.41 -28.45 -4.56
CA ASN A 289 12.65 -29.23 -4.44
C ASN A 289 13.37 -29.04 -3.10
N LYS A 290 12.90 -28.08 -2.29
CA LYS A 290 13.50 -27.71 -1.00
C LYS A 290 14.94 -27.23 -1.11
N ASP A 291 15.26 -26.51 -2.18
CA ASP A 291 16.61 -26.02 -2.46
C ASP A 291 16.58 -24.69 -3.23
N PHE A 292 17.69 -23.96 -3.20
CA PHE A 292 17.89 -22.78 -4.04
C PHE A 292 18.00 -23.19 -5.50
N LEU A 293 17.42 -22.39 -6.40
CA LEU A 293 17.42 -22.70 -7.84
C LEU A 293 18.85 -22.74 -8.42
N GLU A 294 19.80 -21.99 -7.85
CA GLU A 294 21.21 -22.05 -8.26
C GLU A 294 21.81 -23.47 -8.08
N ASN A 295 21.40 -24.20 -7.04
CA ASN A 295 21.87 -25.56 -6.77
C ASN A 295 21.20 -26.60 -7.68
N LEU A 296 20.11 -26.21 -8.35
CA LEU A 296 19.37 -27.04 -9.31
C LEU A 296 19.81 -26.78 -10.77
N GLY A 297 20.85 -25.97 -10.98
CA GLY A 297 21.39 -25.65 -12.30
C GLY A 297 21.07 -24.24 -12.80
N TYR A 298 20.19 -23.50 -12.13
CA TYR A 298 19.81 -22.13 -12.51
C TYR A 298 20.72 -21.09 -11.85
N VAL A 299 22.01 -21.12 -12.16
CA VAL A 299 23.04 -20.27 -11.50
C VAL A 299 22.74 -18.77 -11.66
N ASN A 300 22.05 -18.37 -12.73
CA ASN A 300 21.60 -17.00 -13.00
C ASN A 300 20.45 -16.51 -12.10
N LEU A 301 19.86 -17.38 -11.27
CA LEU A 301 18.77 -17.06 -10.34
C LEU A 301 19.26 -16.78 -8.90
N SER A 302 20.50 -16.33 -8.80
CA SER A 302 21.13 -15.78 -7.60
C SER A 302 21.85 -14.48 -7.96
N GLY A 303 21.83 -13.49 -7.08
CA GLY A 303 22.46 -12.20 -7.31
C GLY A 303 22.97 -11.56 -6.03
N GLN A 304 24.06 -10.80 -6.16
CA GLN A 304 24.71 -10.11 -5.05
C GLN A 304 25.16 -8.70 -5.43
N LEU A 305 24.98 -7.77 -4.49
CA LEU A 305 25.56 -6.43 -4.50
C LEU A 305 26.51 -6.30 -3.31
N ASN A 306 27.81 -6.18 -3.59
CA ASN A 306 28.83 -5.90 -2.59
C ASN A 306 28.98 -4.38 -2.47
N ILE A 307 28.22 -3.79 -1.57
CA ILE A 307 28.17 -2.35 -1.31
C ILE A 307 28.01 -2.14 0.18
N GLU A 308 28.63 -1.09 0.72
CA GLU A 308 28.35 -0.69 2.09
C GLU A 308 26.87 -0.31 2.21
N THR A 309 26.19 -0.86 3.22
CA THR A 309 24.78 -0.56 3.46
C THR A 309 24.60 0.21 4.76
N SER A 310 23.46 0.87 4.91
CA SER A 310 23.07 1.53 6.16
C SER A 310 22.64 0.55 7.26
N PHE A 311 22.89 -0.75 7.11
CA PHE A 311 22.54 -1.75 8.09
C PHE A 311 23.15 -1.41 9.45
N ASN A 312 22.30 -1.30 10.45
CA ASN A 312 22.67 -1.10 11.83
C ASN A 312 21.68 -1.88 12.71
N PRO A 313 22.13 -2.93 13.41
CA PRO A 313 21.24 -3.76 14.19
C PRO A 313 20.58 -3.05 15.39
N LEU A 314 21.11 -1.90 15.81
CA LEU A 314 20.57 -1.08 16.89
C LEU A 314 19.55 -0.05 16.41
N SER A 315 19.42 0.16 15.09
CA SER A 315 18.43 1.08 14.53
C SER A 315 17.01 0.56 14.77
N LYS A 316 16.14 1.47 15.20
CA LYS A 316 14.75 1.18 15.53
C LYS A 316 13.90 0.89 14.29
N PHE A 317 12.82 0.14 14.49
CA PHE A 317 11.78 -0.03 13.48
C PHE A 317 10.97 1.27 13.38
N ASN A 318 10.89 1.89 12.20
CA ASN A 318 10.01 3.02 11.96
C ASN A 318 9.02 2.65 10.84
N TYR A 319 7.79 3.13 10.90
CA TYR A 319 6.79 2.90 9.86
C TYR A 319 6.34 4.22 9.25
N TYR A 320 6.31 4.29 7.93
CA TYR A 320 5.99 5.48 7.15
C TYR A 320 4.77 5.19 6.26
N PHE A 321 3.81 6.10 6.26
CA PHE A 321 2.65 6.05 5.39
C PHE A 321 2.18 7.46 5.10
N GLY A 322 1.21 7.62 4.21
CA GLY A 322 0.70 8.95 3.93
C GLY A 322 -0.08 9.01 2.65
N HIS A 323 -0.06 10.18 2.04
CA HIS A 323 -0.77 10.44 0.80
C HIS A 323 0.01 11.43 -0.05
N GLY A 324 0.27 11.10 -1.32
CA GLY A 324 1.12 11.95 -2.16
C GLY A 324 0.44 13.16 -2.77
N ALA A 325 -0.89 13.28 -2.69
CA ALA A 325 -1.62 14.42 -3.23
C ALA A 325 -2.86 14.76 -2.39
N LEU A 326 -2.68 15.11 -1.11
CA LEU A 326 -3.79 15.61 -0.30
C LEU A 326 -4.34 16.89 -0.93
N THR A 327 -5.65 16.91 -1.18
CA THR A 327 -6.34 18.08 -1.74
C THR A 327 -7.23 18.73 -0.70
N ASN A 328 -7.43 20.05 -0.80
CA ASN A 328 -8.21 20.86 0.13
C ASN A 328 -9.52 20.19 0.56
N ASN A 329 -9.84 20.18 1.85
CA ASN A 329 -11.10 19.69 2.44
C ASN A 329 -11.45 18.21 2.24
N VAL A 330 -10.62 17.39 1.58
CA VAL A 330 -10.89 15.96 1.44
C VAL A 330 -10.47 15.22 2.71
N ARG A 331 -11.40 14.44 3.27
CA ARG A 331 -11.12 13.59 4.44
C ARG A 331 -10.54 12.24 4.02
N HIS A 332 -9.47 11.87 4.70
CA HIS A 332 -8.86 10.55 4.60
C HIS A 332 -8.86 9.85 5.96
N ASN A 333 -9.20 8.57 5.97
CA ASN A 333 -9.30 7.76 7.17
C ASN A 333 -8.01 6.96 7.37
N MET A 334 -7.47 7.00 8.59
CA MET A 334 -6.24 6.32 9.00
C MET A 334 -6.54 5.26 10.06
N HIS A 335 -5.82 4.16 10.01
CA HIS A 335 -6.02 2.99 10.86
C HIS A 335 -4.71 2.61 11.57
N ASN A 336 -4.80 2.23 12.84
CA ASN A 336 -3.61 1.95 13.64
C ASN A 336 -3.28 0.46 13.63
N HIS A 337 -2.28 0.10 12.83
CA HIS A 337 -1.72 -1.25 12.77
C HIS A 337 -0.30 -1.35 13.31
N TYR A 338 0.40 -0.22 13.43
CA TYR A 338 1.76 -0.13 13.94
C TYR A 338 1.73 0.70 15.22
N LEU A 339 2.10 0.08 16.34
CA LEU A 339 1.95 0.68 17.67
C LEU A 339 3.31 1.10 18.22
N SER A 340 3.34 2.28 18.81
CA SER A 340 4.51 2.89 19.43
C SER A 340 4.08 3.72 20.64
N THR A 341 5.02 4.10 21.50
CA THR A 341 4.86 5.12 22.54
C THR A 341 5.48 6.46 22.15
N GLN A 342 6.22 6.50 21.04
CA GLN A 342 6.86 7.71 20.55
C GLN A 342 5.88 8.60 19.83
N ASN A 343 6.20 9.89 19.76
CA ASN A 343 5.44 10.82 18.97
C ASN A 343 5.42 10.44 17.48
N VAL A 344 4.34 10.83 16.81
CA VAL A 344 4.16 10.71 15.37
C VAL A 344 4.73 11.97 14.71
N GLU A 345 5.68 11.79 13.79
CA GLU A 345 6.26 12.87 13.00
C GLU A 345 5.48 13.00 11.69
N ILE A 346 5.15 14.22 11.29
CA ILE A 346 4.41 14.51 10.06
C ILE A 346 5.19 15.54 9.27
N ASP A 347 5.47 15.22 8.01
CA ASP A 347 6.17 16.08 7.07
C ASP A 347 5.31 16.31 5.83
N ILE A 348 5.16 17.58 5.43
CA ILE A 348 4.30 18.00 4.34
C ILE A 348 5.11 18.72 3.27
N LYS A 349 4.89 18.32 2.02
CA LYS A 349 5.56 18.90 0.87
C LYS A 349 4.54 19.26 -0.19
N GLU A 350 4.51 20.54 -0.55
CA GLU A 350 3.64 21.02 -1.63
C GLU A 350 4.04 20.43 -2.99
N ASN A 351 3.04 20.03 -3.76
CA ASN A 351 3.21 19.59 -5.13
C ASN A 351 3.02 20.80 -6.06
N LYS A 352 3.90 20.94 -7.06
CA LYS A 352 3.87 22.10 -7.97
C LYS A 352 2.75 22.03 -9.01
N ASP A 353 2.39 20.83 -9.43
CA ASP A 353 1.40 20.63 -10.47
C ASP A 353 0.02 20.36 -9.85
N LEU A 354 -0.98 21.08 -10.31
CA LEU A 354 -2.34 21.11 -9.76
C LEU A 354 -3.28 20.10 -10.43
N THR A 355 -2.81 19.44 -11.49
CA THR A 355 -3.58 18.46 -12.26
C THR A 355 -3.78 17.20 -11.44
N LEU A 356 -5.01 16.69 -11.39
CA LEU A 356 -5.36 15.50 -10.61
C LEU A 356 -5.23 14.20 -11.41
N ASN A 357 -5.54 14.24 -12.70
CA ASN A 357 -5.51 13.06 -13.57
C ASN A 357 -4.12 12.85 -14.20
N ASP A 358 -3.66 11.61 -14.18
CA ASP A 358 -2.30 11.21 -14.57
C ASP A 358 -1.92 11.45 -16.03
N ASN A 359 -2.88 11.32 -16.94
CA ASN A 359 -2.64 11.28 -18.38
C ASN A 359 -3.28 12.48 -19.10
N SER A 360 -3.11 13.67 -18.51
CA SER A 360 -3.80 14.88 -18.96
C SER A 360 -3.38 15.37 -20.36
N ASN A 361 -2.23 14.95 -20.86
CA ASN A 361 -1.72 15.22 -22.20
C ASN A 361 -1.91 14.05 -23.19
N PHE A 362 -2.51 12.95 -22.73
CA PHE A 362 -2.76 11.74 -23.50
C PHE A 362 -1.51 10.98 -24.00
N GLU A 363 -0.33 11.23 -23.43
CA GLU A 363 0.92 10.54 -23.78
C GLU A 363 0.98 9.09 -23.25
N LEU A 364 0.29 8.80 -22.15
CA LEU A 364 0.26 7.45 -21.56
C LEU A 364 -0.74 6.57 -22.32
N THR A 365 -0.26 6.00 -23.43
CA THR A 365 -0.97 4.98 -24.21
C THR A 365 -0.23 3.65 -24.15
N THR A 366 -0.96 2.56 -24.41
CA THR A 366 -0.36 1.23 -24.50
C THR A 366 -1.11 0.35 -25.48
N GLU A 367 -0.41 -0.59 -26.12
CA GLU A 367 -1.04 -1.64 -26.92
C GLU A 367 -0.92 -2.96 -26.17
N LEU A 368 -2.04 -3.40 -25.59
CA LEU A 368 -2.09 -4.72 -24.99
C LEU A 368 -2.16 -5.77 -26.09
N PHE A 369 -1.24 -6.73 -26.07
CA PHE A 369 -1.44 -7.98 -26.79
C PHE A 369 -1.99 -9.03 -25.83
N PHE A 370 -3.23 -9.47 -26.04
CA PHE A 370 -3.87 -10.47 -25.19
C PHE A 370 -4.71 -11.45 -26.04
N ILE A 371 -4.41 -12.74 -25.96
CA ILE A 371 -5.11 -13.83 -26.69
C ILE A 371 -5.26 -13.50 -28.18
N GLY A 372 -4.15 -13.14 -28.84
CA GLY A 372 -4.13 -12.86 -30.29
C GLY A 372 -4.77 -11.54 -30.70
N LYS A 373 -5.28 -10.72 -29.77
CA LYS A 373 -5.89 -9.42 -30.06
C LYS A 373 -5.01 -8.28 -29.55
N ARG A 374 -4.78 -7.29 -30.40
CA ARG A 374 -4.18 -6.00 -30.01
C ARG A 374 -5.28 -5.05 -29.56
N ILE A 375 -5.19 -4.55 -28.33
CA ILE A 375 -6.12 -3.61 -27.76
C ILE A 375 -5.36 -2.34 -27.43
N LYS A 376 -5.55 -1.29 -28.23
CA LYS A 376 -5.04 0.05 -27.90
C LYS A 376 -5.76 0.55 -26.66
N ARG A 377 -5.04 0.95 -25.63
CA ARG A 377 -5.55 1.54 -24.41
C ARG A 377 -4.98 2.94 -24.21
N ILE A 378 -5.83 3.78 -23.64
CA ILE A 378 -5.47 5.08 -23.13
C ILE A 378 -5.59 5.00 -21.61
N ILE A 379 -4.53 5.32 -20.88
CA ILE A 379 -4.48 5.14 -19.43
C ILE A 379 -5.31 6.24 -18.77
N GLY A 380 -6.12 5.87 -17.78
CA GLY A 380 -6.99 6.81 -17.05
C GLY A 380 -8.32 7.16 -17.73
N TYR A 381 -8.53 6.78 -18.99
CA TYR A 381 -9.74 7.16 -19.74
C TYR A 381 -10.45 5.97 -20.38
N GLN A 382 -11.73 6.17 -20.68
CA GLN A 382 -12.49 5.34 -21.62
C GLN A 382 -12.95 6.20 -22.79
N LEU A 383 -12.55 5.83 -23.99
CA LEU A 383 -12.94 6.48 -25.25
C LEU A 383 -13.99 5.63 -25.97
N LEU A 384 -15.08 6.25 -26.40
CA LEU A 384 -16.17 5.63 -27.16
C LEU A 384 -16.47 6.43 -28.44
N PRO A 385 -16.87 5.77 -29.54
CA PRO A 385 -16.98 4.31 -29.66
C PRO A 385 -15.59 3.65 -29.58
N SER A 386 -15.53 2.41 -29.08
CA SER A 386 -14.27 1.70 -28.89
C SER A 386 -13.54 1.40 -30.22
N THR A 387 -14.28 1.47 -31.34
CA THR A 387 -13.83 1.31 -32.72
C THR A 387 -13.17 2.56 -33.30
N LEU A 388 -13.18 3.69 -32.60
CA LEU A 388 -12.60 4.95 -33.07
C LEU A 388 -11.11 4.77 -33.39
N THR A 389 -10.72 5.16 -34.61
CA THR A 389 -9.33 5.05 -35.06
C THR A 389 -8.48 6.07 -34.32
N ARG A 390 -7.42 5.59 -33.65
CA ARG A 390 -6.54 6.43 -32.84
C ARG A 390 -5.07 6.01 -32.88
N MET A 391 -4.20 6.99 -32.66
CA MET A 391 -2.74 6.83 -32.63
C MET A 391 -2.13 7.80 -31.61
N SER A 392 -1.15 7.34 -30.84
CA SER A 392 -0.33 8.23 -30.00
C SER A 392 0.65 8.99 -30.89
N VAL A 393 0.72 10.30 -30.73
CA VAL A 393 1.67 11.19 -31.42
C VAL A 393 2.32 12.12 -30.38
N ASP A 394 3.38 12.82 -30.75
CA ASP A 394 4.13 13.67 -29.81
C ASP A 394 3.25 14.78 -29.21
N GLU A 395 2.27 15.30 -29.97
CA GLU A 395 1.36 16.34 -29.49
C GLU A 395 0.11 15.83 -28.75
N GLY A 396 -0.02 14.51 -28.54
CA GLY A 396 -1.12 13.89 -27.78
C GLY A 396 -1.77 12.68 -28.47
N LEU A 397 -3.10 12.59 -28.42
CA LEU A 397 -3.86 11.48 -29.04
C LEU A 397 -4.49 11.92 -30.36
N PHE A 398 -3.93 11.45 -31.47
CA PHE A 398 -4.54 11.61 -32.78
C PHE A 398 -5.80 10.74 -32.89
N ILE A 399 -6.88 11.35 -33.39
CA ILE A 399 -8.17 10.74 -33.64
C ILE A 399 -8.50 10.89 -35.13
N ASN A 400 -9.01 9.80 -35.72
CA ASN A 400 -9.67 9.82 -37.01
C ASN A 400 -11.11 9.31 -36.87
N ASN A 401 -12.08 10.21 -37.01
CA ASN A 401 -13.51 9.99 -36.83
C ASN A 401 -14.26 10.01 -38.18
N ASN A 402 -14.02 8.97 -39.01
CA ASN A 402 -14.64 8.85 -40.33
C ASN A 402 -16.18 8.82 -40.29
N THR A 403 -16.78 8.34 -39.19
CA THR A 403 -18.24 8.21 -39.07
C THR A 403 -18.92 9.53 -38.72
N LYS A 404 -18.15 10.53 -38.26
CA LYS A 404 -18.65 11.81 -37.74
C LYS A 404 -19.63 11.69 -36.57
N ASP A 405 -19.63 10.54 -35.89
CA ASP A 405 -20.41 10.33 -34.68
C ASP A 405 -19.87 11.17 -33.52
N SER A 406 -20.68 11.34 -32.47
CA SER A 406 -20.17 11.94 -31.24
C SER A 406 -19.12 11.03 -30.59
N ILE A 407 -18.07 11.65 -30.05
CA ILE A 407 -17.00 10.95 -29.35
C ILE A 407 -17.25 11.14 -27.86
N ILE A 408 -17.24 10.07 -27.08
CA ILE A 408 -17.39 10.16 -25.62
C ILE A 408 -16.07 9.80 -24.94
N LEU A 409 -15.62 10.66 -24.03
CA LEU A 409 -14.46 10.43 -23.20
C LEU A 409 -14.86 10.46 -21.72
N ASN A 410 -14.70 9.32 -21.04
CA ASN A 410 -14.96 9.21 -19.61
C ASN A 410 -13.66 9.29 -18.79
N LEU A 411 -13.71 10.02 -17.67
CA LEU A 411 -12.61 10.22 -16.73
C LEU A 411 -13.10 9.98 -15.27
N PRO A 412 -12.54 9.02 -14.51
CA PRO A 412 -11.68 7.94 -14.98
C PRO A 412 -12.46 6.96 -15.88
N SER A 413 -11.80 5.91 -16.36
CA SER A 413 -12.46 4.81 -17.10
C SER A 413 -13.70 4.29 -16.36
N GLN A 414 -14.84 4.18 -17.06
CA GLN A 414 -16.13 3.76 -16.48
C GLN A 414 -16.60 2.37 -16.96
N LYS A 415 -15.65 1.51 -17.37
CA LYS A 415 -15.97 0.14 -17.77
C LYS A 415 -16.58 -0.65 -16.62
N ARG A 416 -17.51 -1.55 -16.94
CA ARG A 416 -18.11 -2.47 -15.98
C ARG A 416 -17.64 -3.90 -16.21
N THR A 417 -17.57 -4.67 -15.12
CA THR A 417 -17.31 -6.10 -15.14
C THR A 417 -18.57 -6.86 -15.55
N LYS A 418 -18.44 -8.17 -15.83
CA LYS A 418 -19.60 -9.05 -16.09
C LYS A 418 -20.59 -9.18 -14.91
N PHE A 419 -20.19 -8.74 -13.72
CA PHE A 419 -21.00 -8.74 -12.51
C PHE A 419 -21.52 -7.33 -12.17
N ASP A 420 -21.49 -6.41 -13.14
CA ASP A 420 -21.97 -5.03 -13.02
C ASP A 420 -21.23 -4.14 -11.99
N PHE A 421 -20.04 -4.55 -11.53
CA PHE A 421 -19.14 -3.67 -10.78
C PHE A 421 -18.33 -2.78 -11.73
N MET A 422 -17.97 -1.58 -11.30
CA MET A 422 -17.09 -0.72 -12.09
C MET A 422 -15.65 -1.21 -11.97
N VAL A 423 -14.98 -1.34 -13.11
CA VAL A 423 -13.55 -1.67 -13.18
C VAL A 423 -12.80 -0.43 -12.72
N ARG A 424 -12.08 -0.57 -11.59
CA ARG A 424 -11.22 0.48 -11.02
C ARG A 424 -11.95 1.77 -10.71
N GLY A 425 -12.99 1.63 -9.90
CA GLY A 425 -14.12 2.54 -9.96
C GLY A 425 -13.95 3.89 -9.24
N SER A 426 -12.86 4.08 -8.51
CA SER A 426 -12.84 5.09 -7.46
C SER A 426 -11.46 5.67 -7.35
N TYR A 427 -11.27 6.92 -7.76
CA TYR A 427 -9.99 7.58 -7.60
C TYR A 427 -10.09 9.06 -7.25
N PHE A 428 -10.63 9.91 -8.12
CA PHE A 428 -10.72 11.35 -7.84
C PHE A 428 -11.67 11.62 -6.67
N ARG A 429 -11.11 11.95 -5.51
CA ARG A 429 -11.87 12.23 -4.28
C ARG A 429 -12.51 13.61 -4.38
N CYS A 430 -13.71 13.76 -3.84
CA CYS A 430 -14.38 15.05 -3.70
C CYS A 430 -15.19 15.13 -2.40
N GLU A 431 -15.62 16.34 -2.05
CA GLU A 431 -16.53 16.64 -0.96
C GLU A 431 -17.61 17.63 -1.44
N SER A 432 -18.67 17.76 -0.64
CA SER A 432 -19.76 18.71 -0.93
C SER A 432 -19.22 20.14 -0.92
N GLY A 433 -19.58 20.94 -1.92
CA GLY A 433 -19.10 22.32 -2.09
C GLY A 433 -17.73 22.44 -2.77
N ASP A 434 -17.08 21.32 -3.12
CA ASP A 434 -15.86 21.37 -3.92
C ASP A 434 -16.12 21.97 -5.30
N LYS A 435 -15.12 22.73 -5.77
CA LYS A 435 -15.07 23.25 -7.15
C LYS A 435 -13.91 22.62 -7.89
N PHE A 436 -14.15 22.14 -9.08
CA PHE A 436 -13.13 21.67 -9.99
C PHE A 436 -13.12 22.52 -11.26
N ARG A 437 -11.99 22.51 -11.96
CA ARG A 437 -11.83 23.10 -13.28
C ARG A 437 -11.36 22.03 -14.24
N THR A 438 -12.00 21.96 -15.40
CA THR A 438 -11.56 21.12 -16.51
C THR A 438 -11.03 21.99 -17.63
N GLU A 439 -9.87 21.65 -18.17
CA GLU A 439 -9.25 22.31 -19.33
C GLU A 439 -9.08 21.28 -20.44
N ILE A 440 -9.72 21.49 -21.59
CA ILE A 440 -9.65 20.62 -22.76
C ILE A 440 -9.04 21.41 -23.92
N ALA A 441 -8.10 20.80 -24.63
CA ALA A 441 -7.50 21.38 -25.83
C ALA A 441 -7.41 20.33 -26.95
N TYR A 442 -7.58 20.79 -28.18
CA TYR A 442 -7.37 19.97 -29.37
C TYR A 442 -6.70 20.74 -30.51
N ILE A 443 -6.08 20.01 -31.43
CA ILE A 443 -5.45 20.56 -32.64
C ILE A 443 -6.22 20.03 -33.84
N ASN A 444 -6.84 20.91 -34.62
CA ASN A 444 -7.48 20.54 -35.88
C ASN A 444 -6.42 20.09 -36.91
N LYS A 445 -6.61 18.91 -37.50
CA LYS A 445 -5.77 18.36 -38.59
C LYS A 445 -6.59 18.10 -39.86
N SER A 446 -7.75 18.74 -39.97
CA SER A 446 -8.64 18.68 -41.13
C SER A 446 -8.59 20.02 -41.89
N ASP A 447 -8.77 19.98 -43.22
CA ASP A 447 -8.75 21.17 -44.07
C ASP A 447 -9.97 22.09 -43.88
N LYS A 448 -10.98 21.65 -43.13
CA LYS A 448 -12.24 22.37 -42.92
C LYS A 448 -12.23 23.15 -41.60
N ILE A 449 -12.58 24.43 -41.69
CA ILE A 449 -12.93 25.27 -40.53
C ILE A 449 -14.29 24.82 -40.01
N ILE A 450 -14.41 24.64 -38.70
CA ILE A 450 -15.63 24.17 -38.04
C ILE A 450 -16.17 25.30 -37.18
N SER A 451 -17.40 25.72 -37.46
CA SER A 451 -18.09 26.78 -36.73
C SER A 451 -19.08 26.28 -35.68
N THR A 452 -19.25 24.95 -35.54
CA THR A 452 -20.34 24.33 -34.75
C THR A 452 -19.90 23.20 -33.81
N ALA A 453 -18.60 23.07 -33.54
CA ALA A 453 -18.09 22.10 -32.57
C ALA A 453 -18.61 22.45 -31.16
N MET A 454 -19.09 21.42 -30.46
CA MET A 454 -19.70 21.56 -29.13
C MET A 454 -19.23 20.43 -28.23
N VAL A 455 -19.04 20.73 -26.96
CA VAL A 455 -18.79 19.71 -25.94
C VAL A 455 -19.95 19.71 -24.97
N LYS A 456 -20.52 18.54 -24.71
CA LYS A 456 -21.43 18.32 -23.60
C LYS A 456 -20.69 17.60 -22.50
N TYR A 457 -20.99 17.88 -21.24
CA TYR A 457 -20.50 17.05 -20.16
C TYR A 457 -21.57 16.72 -19.13
N THR A 458 -21.35 15.61 -18.46
CA THR A 458 -22.10 15.17 -17.27
C THR A 458 -21.08 14.69 -16.24
N TYR A 459 -21.32 15.00 -14.97
CA TYR A 459 -20.54 14.46 -13.88
C TYR A 459 -21.41 13.65 -12.92
N PHE A 460 -20.75 12.73 -12.24
CA PHE A 460 -21.34 11.80 -11.30
C PHE A 460 -20.52 11.82 -10.02
N VAL A 461 -21.20 11.73 -8.88
CA VAL A 461 -20.57 11.46 -7.59
C VAL A 461 -20.96 10.06 -7.16
N TYR A 462 -19.97 9.24 -6.86
CA TYR A 462 -20.13 7.87 -6.38
C TYR A 462 -19.72 7.75 -4.92
N ASN A 463 -20.31 6.81 -4.19
CA ASN A 463 -19.81 6.39 -2.88
C ASN A 463 -18.77 5.25 -3.00
N LYS A 464 -18.20 4.81 -1.87
CA LYS A 464 -17.21 3.71 -1.84
C LYS A 464 -17.73 2.34 -2.29
N LYS A 465 -19.05 2.15 -2.36
CA LYS A 465 -19.70 0.95 -2.93
C LYS A 465 -19.96 1.10 -4.42
N GLN A 466 -19.42 2.14 -5.05
CA GLN A 466 -19.60 2.41 -6.47
C GLN A 466 -21.06 2.69 -6.85
N GLU A 467 -21.89 3.15 -5.91
CA GLU A 467 -23.27 3.57 -6.16
C GLU A 467 -23.29 5.08 -6.50
N ILE A 468 -24.07 5.48 -7.52
CA ILE A 468 -24.28 6.89 -7.86
C ILE A 468 -25.10 7.54 -6.75
N ILE A 469 -24.55 8.58 -6.13
CA ILE A 469 -25.26 9.40 -5.13
C ILE A 469 -25.65 10.78 -5.68
N HIS A 470 -25.10 11.17 -6.82
CA HIS A 470 -25.49 12.38 -7.55
C HIS A 470 -25.11 12.28 -9.03
N GLN A 471 -25.95 12.84 -9.89
CA GLN A 471 -25.70 13.00 -11.31
C GLN A 471 -26.10 14.42 -11.71
N SER A 472 -25.23 15.11 -12.44
CA SER A 472 -25.53 16.45 -12.96
C SER A 472 -26.54 16.38 -14.11
N LYS A 473 -27.19 17.52 -14.40
CA LYS A 473 -27.81 17.71 -15.71
C LYS A 473 -26.71 17.70 -16.79
N VAL A 474 -27.11 17.48 -18.04
CA VAL A 474 -26.23 17.67 -19.20
C VAL A 474 -25.94 19.17 -19.35
N ILE A 475 -24.67 19.52 -19.42
CA ILE A 475 -24.22 20.92 -19.56
C ILE A 475 -23.55 21.05 -20.92
N ASN A 476 -23.93 22.07 -21.68
CA ASN A 476 -23.37 22.35 -23.00
C ASN A 476 -22.32 23.44 -22.87
N ILE A 477 -21.14 23.19 -23.43
CA ILE A 477 -20.05 24.15 -23.51
C ILE A 477 -19.84 24.49 -24.98
N GLN A 478 -19.96 25.77 -25.31
CA GLN A 478 -19.56 26.26 -26.62
C GLN A 478 -18.04 26.39 -26.64
N GLU A 479 -17.43 25.98 -27.75
CA GLU A 479 -16.00 26.13 -27.95
C GLU A 479 -15.61 27.61 -27.96
N ASN A 480 -14.56 27.99 -27.22
CA ASN A 480 -13.98 29.32 -27.32
C ASN A 480 -13.09 29.44 -28.58
N LYS A 481 -12.73 30.67 -28.98
CA LYS A 481 -11.71 30.88 -30.01
C LYS A 481 -10.40 30.16 -29.59
N ASN A 482 -9.79 29.43 -30.52
CA ASN A 482 -8.52 28.68 -30.38
C ASN A 482 -8.61 27.24 -29.83
N HIS A 483 -9.70 26.49 -30.05
CA HIS A 483 -9.74 25.04 -29.78
C HIS A 483 -9.45 24.66 -28.31
N PHE A 484 -9.82 25.57 -27.39
CA PHE A 484 -9.61 25.45 -25.96
C PHE A 484 -10.92 25.64 -25.20
N ILE A 485 -11.19 24.77 -24.24
CA ILE A 485 -12.40 24.77 -23.43
C ILE A 485 -11.99 24.74 -21.96
N SER A 486 -12.57 25.63 -21.16
CA SER A 486 -12.35 25.69 -19.72
C SER A 486 -13.69 25.85 -19.01
N GLU A 487 -14.04 24.91 -18.15
CA GLU A 487 -15.34 24.88 -17.47
C GLU A 487 -15.19 24.58 -15.98
N SER A 488 -16.10 25.14 -15.17
CA SER A 488 -16.16 24.90 -13.72
C SER A 488 -17.13 23.76 -13.42
N ILE A 489 -16.78 22.93 -12.45
CA ILE A 489 -17.62 21.82 -11.97
C ILE A 489 -17.83 22.04 -10.47
N ASP A 490 -19.05 22.42 -10.11
CA ASP A 490 -19.45 22.62 -8.72
C ASP A 490 -20.13 21.36 -8.18
N ILE A 491 -19.58 20.78 -7.10
CA ILE A 491 -20.20 19.68 -6.37
C ILE A 491 -21.24 20.26 -5.41
N PRO A 492 -22.53 19.94 -5.55
CA PRO A 492 -23.57 20.54 -4.71
C PRO A 492 -23.49 20.01 -3.28
N ASN A 493 -24.33 20.59 -2.42
CA ASN A 493 -24.58 20.04 -1.10
C ASN A 493 -25.35 18.72 -1.23
N LEU A 494 -24.62 17.61 -1.12
CA LEU A 494 -25.18 16.26 -1.14
C LEU A 494 -25.88 15.93 0.18
N GLU A 495 -27.06 15.30 0.12
CA GLU A 495 -27.85 14.93 1.30
C GLU A 495 -27.08 14.01 2.26
N LYS A 496 -27.30 14.21 3.57
CA LYS A 496 -26.72 13.36 4.62
C LYS A 496 -27.54 12.07 4.77
N GLY A 497 -27.11 10.99 4.13
CA GLY A 497 -27.62 9.63 4.37
C GLY A 497 -26.80 8.84 5.42
N LYS A 498 -27.25 7.61 5.77
CA LYS A 498 -26.46 6.60 6.52
C LYS A 498 -25.20 6.23 5.72
N GLY A 499 -24.17 7.07 5.80
CA GLY A 499 -22.96 6.92 5.00
C GLY A 499 -22.16 8.22 4.89
N SER A 500 -21.51 8.62 5.98
CA SER A 500 -20.43 9.63 6.01
C SER A 500 -19.17 9.17 5.24
N GLN A 501 -19.37 8.62 4.03
CA GLN A 501 -18.43 7.80 3.30
C GLN A 501 -17.63 8.59 2.27
N GLU A 502 -16.54 7.98 1.85
CA GLU A 502 -15.70 8.38 0.75
C GLU A 502 -16.52 8.63 -0.54
N LYS A 503 -16.44 9.86 -1.10
CA LYS A 503 -17.06 10.26 -2.37
C LYS A 503 -16.05 10.39 -3.52
N TYR A 504 -16.45 10.00 -4.72
CA TYR A 504 -15.58 9.98 -5.91
C TYR A 504 -16.24 10.68 -7.08
N LEU A 505 -15.52 11.60 -7.71
CA LEU A 505 -15.93 12.33 -8.90
C LEU A 505 -15.62 11.52 -10.15
N ARG A 506 -16.59 11.49 -11.07
CA ARG A 506 -16.39 11.03 -12.44
C ARG A 506 -17.03 11.97 -13.43
N LEU A 507 -16.43 12.04 -14.61
CA LEU A 507 -16.81 12.93 -15.70
C LEU A 507 -17.02 12.12 -16.97
N SER A 508 -17.96 12.57 -17.79
CA SER A 508 -18.19 12.11 -19.15
C SER A 508 -18.31 13.32 -20.04
N PHE A 509 -17.47 13.40 -21.07
CA PHE A 509 -17.46 14.47 -22.07
C PHE A 509 -17.90 13.88 -23.40
N GLU A 510 -18.91 14.46 -24.03
CA GLU A 510 -19.38 14.13 -25.37
C GLU A 510 -18.98 15.27 -26.33
N PHE A 511 -18.16 14.94 -27.32
CA PHE A 511 -17.65 15.84 -28.34
C PHE A 511 -18.49 15.69 -29.62
N ILE A 512 -19.16 16.77 -30.02
CA ILE A 512 -20.14 16.79 -31.12
C ILE A 512 -19.66 17.74 -32.21
N ASN A 513 -19.78 17.33 -33.47
CA ASN A 513 -19.33 18.09 -34.64
C ASN A 513 -17.83 18.46 -34.62
N PHE A 514 -17.00 17.63 -33.98
CA PHE A 514 -15.54 17.81 -34.00
C PHE A 514 -14.95 17.48 -35.38
N PRO A 515 -13.72 17.93 -35.70
CA PRO A 515 -13.07 17.61 -36.96
C PRO A 515 -12.98 16.10 -37.21
N GLU A 516 -12.97 15.71 -38.48
CA GLU A 516 -12.74 14.31 -38.87
C GLU A 516 -11.39 13.84 -38.34
N LYS A 517 -10.35 14.67 -38.49
CA LYS A 517 -8.99 14.42 -38.01
C LYS A 517 -8.56 15.52 -37.08
N PHE A 518 -8.17 15.16 -35.87
CA PHE A 518 -7.68 16.08 -34.86
C PHE A 518 -6.80 15.37 -33.83
N ILE A 519 -6.08 16.14 -33.01
CA ILE A 519 -5.29 15.62 -31.89
C ILE A 519 -5.91 16.16 -30.61
N PHE A 520 -6.29 15.28 -29.68
CA PHE A 520 -6.52 15.68 -28.29
C PHE A 520 -5.16 15.94 -27.64
N SER A 521 -4.87 17.20 -27.32
CA SER A 521 -3.59 17.61 -26.73
C SER A 521 -3.68 17.83 -25.23
N LYS A 522 -4.89 18.06 -24.68
CA LYS A 522 -5.09 18.24 -23.25
C LYS A 522 -6.49 17.86 -22.77
N LEU A 523 -6.58 17.20 -21.63
CA LEU A 523 -7.73 17.14 -20.74
C LEU A 523 -7.20 17.11 -19.30
N ALA A 524 -7.13 18.26 -18.65
CA ALA A 524 -6.67 18.40 -17.27
C ALA A 524 -7.85 18.71 -16.34
N LEU A 525 -7.95 17.96 -15.24
CA LEU A 525 -8.86 18.21 -14.14
C LEU A 525 -8.03 18.73 -12.96
N SER A 526 -8.40 19.88 -12.41
CA SER A 526 -7.77 20.45 -11.20
C SER A 526 -8.84 20.87 -10.20
N LYS A 527 -8.46 20.96 -8.93
CA LYS A 527 -9.34 21.48 -7.88
C LYS A 527 -9.15 23.00 -7.78
N THR A 528 -10.23 23.75 -7.83
CA THR A 528 -10.20 25.21 -7.66
C THR A 528 -10.35 25.52 -6.19
N VAL A 529 -9.32 26.15 -5.62
CA VAL A 529 -9.28 26.53 -4.20
C VAL A 529 -8.90 28.01 -4.13
N GLU A 530 -9.64 28.78 -3.33
CA GLU A 530 -9.26 30.15 -3.02
C GLU A 530 -7.89 30.18 -2.34
N GLN A 531 -7.18 31.31 -2.46
CA GLN A 531 -5.85 31.41 -1.87
C GLN A 531 -5.94 31.32 -0.34
N ILE A 532 -5.25 30.35 0.25
CA ILE A 532 -5.18 30.10 1.69
C ILE A 532 -3.78 30.54 2.13
N GLN A 533 -3.71 31.62 2.91
CA GLN A 533 -2.44 32.19 3.37
C GLN A 533 -1.71 31.25 4.34
N ASN A 534 -2.46 30.56 5.20
CA ASN A 534 -1.92 29.66 6.23
C ASN A 534 -2.53 28.27 6.04
N PRO A 535 -1.90 27.39 5.24
CA PRO A 535 -2.34 26.01 5.10
C PRO A 535 -2.39 25.32 6.46
N GLU A 536 -3.38 24.46 6.67
CA GLU A 536 -3.53 23.67 7.90
C GLU A 536 -3.75 22.19 7.60
N ILE A 537 -3.35 21.36 8.55
CA ILE A 537 -3.75 19.96 8.61
C ILE A 537 -4.58 19.75 9.87
N GLU A 538 -5.76 19.18 9.67
CA GLU A 538 -6.64 18.78 10.74
C GLU A 538 -6.50 17.27 10.98
N ILE A 539 -6.06 16.87 12.16
CA ILE A 539 -6.01 15.47 12.61
C ILE A 539 -7.00 15.29 13.74
N ASN A 540 -7.96 14.39 13.55
CA ASN A 540 -9.01 14.13 14.55
C ASN A 540 -9.73 15.41 15.03
N LYS A 541 -9.97 16.35 14.10
CA LYS A 541 -10.57 17.68 14.34
C LYS A 541 -9.67 18.69 15.07
N ILE A 542 -8.42 18.32 15.37
CA ILE A 542 -7.41 19.23 15.92
C ILE A 542 -6.63 19.82 14.75
N LYS A 543 -6.58 21.15 14.67
CA LYS A 543 -5.92 21.87 13.58
C LYS A 543 -4.46 22.16 13.90
N HIS A 544 -3.60 21.97 12.92
CA HIS A 544 -2.19 22.28 12.94
C HIS A 544 -1.85 23.16 11.75
N THR A 545 -1.50 24.42 12.00
CA THR A 545 -1.05 25.34 10.95
C THR A 545 0.32 24.90 10.45
N LEU A 546 0.50 24.84 9.14
CA LEU A 546 1.78 24.49 8.53
C LEU A 546 2.67 25.73 8.52
N GLU A 547 3.64 25.77 9.43
CA GLU A 547 4.69 26.78 9.47
C GLU A 547 5.74 26.56 8.37
N SER A 548 6.76 27.44 8.31
CA SER A 548 7.82 27.39 7.30
C SER A 548 8.55 26.05 7.19
N SER A 549 8.71 25.31 8.30
CA SER A 549 9.36 23.99 8.32
C SER A 549 8.49 22.88 7.73
N LYS A 550 7.16 23.08 7.61
CA LYS A 550 6.15 22.11 7.16
C LYS A 550 6.23 20.73 7.83
N GLN A 551 6.87 20.67 9.00
CA GLN A 551 7.08 19.47 9.80
C GLN A 551 6.59 19.73 11.23
N PHE A 552 5.86 18.79 11.79
CA PHE A 552 5.41 18.84 13.19
C PHE A 552 5.30 17.45 13.80
N SER A 553 5.15 17.40 15.12
CA SER A 553 5.10 16.16 15.90
C SER A 553 3.82 16.13 16.74
N LEU A 554 3.17 14.97 16.82
CA LEU A 554 1.97 14.74 17.62
C LEU A 554 2.19 13.63 18.63
N ASN A 555 1.57 13.78 19.81
CA ASN A 555 1.53 12.67 20.77
C ASN A 555 0.72 11.50 20.17
N MET A 556 1.25 10.28 20.33
CA MET A 556 0.63 9.07 19.78
C MET A 556 -0.80 8.84 20.28
N ASN A 557 -1.09 9.16 21.55
CA ASN A 557 -2.43 8.98 22.12
C ASN A 557 -3.45 9.90 21.44
N SER A 558 -3.04 11.12 21.09
CA SER A 558 -3.85 12.06 20.28
C SER A 558 -4.04 11.58 18.85
N PHE A 559 -3.05 10.86 18.30
CA PHE A 559 -3.13 10.25 16.98
C PHE A 559 -3.96 8.96 16.95
N GLN A 560 -4.14 8.24 18.07
CA GLN A 560 -4.73 6.90 18.10
C GLN A 560 -6.12 6.77 18.75
N THR A 561 -6.78 7.89 19.07
CA THR A 561 -8.01 8.01 19.89
C THR A 561 -8.95 6.79 19.95
N ASN A 562 -9.45 6.25 18.82
CA ASN A 562 -10.39 5.11 18.79
C ASN A 562 -10.03 4.03 17.75
N GLY A 563 -8.76 3.91 17.38
CA GLY A 563 -8.30 3.01 16.29
C GLY A 563 -8.68 3.45 14.88
N LEU A 564 -9.46 4.54 14.75
CA LEU A 564 -9.74 5.25 13.52
C LEU A 564 -9.39 6.71 13.73
N SER A 565 -8.47 7.21 12.93
CA SER A 565 -8.13 8.62 12.87
C SER A 565 -8.47 9.19 11.51
N SER A 566 -8.50 10.51 11.40
CA SER A 566 -8.70 11.15 10.11
C SER A 566 -7.78 12.33 9.93
N ILE A 567 -7.36 12.54 8.69
CA ILE A 567 -6.58 13.68 8.25
C ILE A 567 -7.38 14.45 7.20
N VAL A 568 -7.42 15.77 7.34
CA VAL A 568 -7.98 16.70 6.36
C VAL A 568 -6.93 17.78 6.13
N TYR A 569 -6.54 17.97 4.89
CA TYR A 569 -5.66 19.07 4.50
C TYR A 569 -6.49 20.26 4.05
N LYS A 570 -6.13 21.47 4.48
CA LYS A 570 -6.67 22.72 3.96
C LYS A 570 -5.54 23.59 3.43
N GLY A 571 -5.46 23.72 2.13
CA GLY A 571 -4.43 24.49 1.47
C GLY A 571 -4.70 24.61 -0.02
N THR A 572 -4.07 25.59 -0.65
CA THR A 572 -4.36 25.97 -2.04
C THR A 572 -3.84 24.94 -3.04
N THR A 573 -2.68 24.34 -2.79
CA THR A 573 -2.04 23.38 -3.69
C THR A 573 -2.11 21.96 -3.15
N PRO A 574 -2.27 20.93 -4.00
CA PRO A 574 -2.11 19.55 -3.56
C PRO A 574 -0.77 19.35 -2.86
N SER A 575 -0.75 18.57 -1.78
CA SER A 575 0.47 18.34 -1.00
C SER A 575 0.69 16.88 -0.68
N SER A 576 1.93 16.42 -0.83
CA SER A 576 2.41 15.17 -0.28
C SER A 576 2.49 15.25 1.25
N CYS A 577 2.04 14.20 1.92
CA CYS A 577 2.11 14.03 3.35
C CYS A 577 2.79 12.71 3.66
N ASN A 578 3.83 12.75 4.48
CA ASN A 578 4.51 11.59 5.04
C ASN A 578 4.33 11.60 6.56
N ILE A 579 3.79 10.51 7.10
CA ILE A 579 3.54 10.29 8.51
C ILE A 579 4.43 9.14 8.97
N LYS A 580 5.32 9.43 9.91
CA LYS A 580 6.25 8.47 10.50
C LYS A 580 5.85 8.14 11.92
N ILE A 581 5.67 6.85 12.18
CA ILE A 581 5.56 6.27 13.51
C ILE A 581 6.95 5.77 13.89
N SER A 582 7.61 6.46 14.82
CA SER A 582 8.96 6.15 15.28
C SER A 582 8.96 5.00 16.30
N ASP A 583 10.01 4.18 16.33
CA ASP A 583 10.21 3.09 17.31
C ASP A 583 8.96 2.21 17.51
N VAL A 584 8.41 1.71 16.40
CA VAL A 584 7.28 0.78 16.42
C VAL A 584 7.69 -0.45 17.22
N LEU A 585 6.83 -0.84 18.15
CA LEU A 585 7.00 -2.00 19.04
C LEU A 585 6.16 -3.20 18.60
N TRP A 586 5.04 -2.94 17.92
CA TRP A 586 4.07 -3.97 17.51
C TRP A 586 3.52 -3.72 16.11
N GLN A 587 3.48 -4.77 15.30
CA GLN A 587 2.64 -4.88 14.11
C GLN A 587 1.38 -5.70 14.46
N ILE A 588 0.21 -5.16 14.14
CA ILE A 588 -1.09 -5.78 14.38
C ILE A 588 -1.79 -6.03 13.05
N ARG A 589 -2.03 -7.30 12.72
CA ARG A 589 -2.77 -7.71 11.52
C ARG A 589 -4.24 -7.95 11.83
N ASN A 590 -5.12 -7.44 10.98
CA ASN A 590 -6.59 -7.55 11.03
C ASN A 590 -7.29 -6.90 12.24
N ALA A 591 -6.62 -6.04 13.01
CA ALA A 591 -7.28 -5.23 14.04
C ALA A 591 -6.76 -3.80 14.06
N VAL A 592 -7.67 -2.84 14.31
CA VAL A 592 -7.25 -1.51 14.76
C VAL A 592 -6.97 -1.56 16.25
N SER A 593 -5.90 -0.91 16.68
CA SER A 593 -5.40 -1.03 18.04
C SER A 593 -4.85 0.26 18.60
N HIS A 594 -4.67 0.26 19.92
CA HIS A 594 -4.05 1.34 20.68
C HIS A 594 -3.03 0.74 21.64
N TYR A 595 -1.96 1.47 21.92
CA TYR A 595 -0.94 1.08 22.88
C TYR A 595 -0.63 2.23 23.83
N ASP A 596 -0.79 1.98 25.13
CA ASP A 596 -0.45 2.92 26.19
C ASP A 596 -0.05 2.14 27.45
N ASN A 597 0.93 2.63 28.20
CA ASN A 597 1.34 2.06 29.50
C ASN A 597 1.50 0.53 29.50
N ASN A 598 2.26 -0.01 28.55
CA ASN A 598 2.45 -1.46 28.35
C ASN A 598 1.15 -2.26 28.14
N THR A 599 0.08 -1.60 27.72
CA THR A 599 -1.23 -2.21 27.47
C THR A 599 -1.60 -2.05 26.01
N ILE A 600 -1.83 -3.16 25.30
CA ILE A 600 -2.38 -3.17 23.95
C ILE A 600 -3.89 -3.36 24.06
N SER A 601 -4.64 -2.47 23.44
CA SER A 601 -6.09 -2.60 23.28
C SER A 601 -6.42 -2.95 21.83
N LEU A 602 -6.94 -4.15 21.60
CA LEU A 602 -7.50 -4.55 20.31
C LEU A 602 -8.97 -4.12 20.28
N LEU A 603 -9.30 -3.18 19.38
CA LEU A 603 -10.58 -2.47 19.43
C LEU A 603 -11.61 -3.08 18.47
N LYS A 604 -11.23 -3.30 17.21
CA LYS A 604 -12.13 -3.80 16.18
C LYS A 604 -11.39 -4.52 15.06
N TYR A 605 -12.01 -5.56 14.50
CA TYR A 605 -11.55 -6.19 13.27
C TYR A 605 -11.53 -5.23 12.07
N ARG A 606 -10.56 -5.41 11.18
CA ARG A 606 -10.53 -4.69 9.89
C ARG A 606 -11.42 -5.33 8.84
N HIS A 607 -11.54 -6.65 8.89
CA HIS A 607 -12.39 -7.42 8.00
C HIS A 607 -12.84 -8.73 8.65
N HIS A 608 -13.75 -9.43 7.98
CA HIS A 608 -14.29 -10.72 8.41
C HIS A 608 -14.18 -11.78 7.30
N TYR A 609 -13.05 -11.82 6.59
CA TYR A 609 -12.86 -12.75 5.48
C TYR A 609 -12.67 -14.20 5.94
N GLN A 610 -12.07 -14.41 7.12
CA GLN A 610 -11.83 -15.74 7.66
C GLN A 610 -13.06 -16.31 8.35
N LYS A 611 -13.25 -17.64 8.27
CA LYS A 611 -14.31 -18.33 8.99
C LYS A 611 -14.21 -18.14 10.51
N LEU A 612 -12.99 -18.18 11.04
CA LEU A 612 -12.65 -17.79 12.41
C LEU A 612 -11.76 -16.55 12.31
N ASN A 613 -12.19 -15.42 12.88
CA ASN A 613 -11.45 -14.17 12.71
C ASN A 613 -10.17 -14.22 13.53
N GLU A 614 -9.02 -14.13 12.87
CA GLU A 614 -7.73 -14.08 13.55
C GLU A 614 -7.19 -12.66 13.61
N VAL A 615 -6.52 -12.33 14.71
CA VAL A 615 -5.65 -11.16 14.84
C VAL A 615 -4.27 -11.64 15.21
N ILE A 616 -3.26 -11.18 14.46
CA ILE A 616 -1.86 -11.52 14.73
C ILE A 616 -1.15 -10.29 15.30
N LEU A 617 -0.37 -10.49 16.34
CA LEU A 617 0.47 -9.50 16.99
C LEU A 617 1.93 -9.96 16.86
N VAL A 618 2.73 -9.15 16.21
CA VAL A 618 4.17 -9.38 16.03
C VAL A 618 4.90 -8.25 16.72
N THR A 619 5.90 -8.58 17.54
CA THR A 619 6.77 -7.56 18.14
C THR A 619 8.00 -7.33 17.26
N THR A 620 8.46 -6.09 17.22
CA THR A 620 9.74 -5.70 16.57
C THR A 620 10.93 -5.83 17.51
N SER A 621 10.68 -6.18 18.77
CA SER A 621 11.66 -6.34 19.85
C SER A 621 11.74 -7.79 20.30
N ASN A 622 12.87 -8.19 20.89
CA ASN A 622 13.05 -9.57 21.36
C ASN A 622 12.35 -9.79 22.71
N LEU A 623 11.02 -9.96 22.70
CA LEU A 623 10.25 -10.29 23.90
C LEU A 623 10.21 -11.80 24.14
N SER A 624 10.53 -12.22 25.36
CA SER A 624 10.54 -13.64 25.76
C SER A 624 9.15 -14.27 25.81
N HIS A 625 8.11 -13.47 26.09
CA HIS A 625 6.73 -13.93 26.22
C HIS A 625 5.77 -12.84 25.74
N TYR A 626 4.83 -13.18 24.86
CA TYR A 626 3.79 -12.25 24.43
C TYR A 626 2.57 -12.93 23.82
N LEU A 627 1.44 -12.22 23.79
CA LEU A 627 0.25 -12.64 23.05
C LEU A 627 0.54 -12.50 21.55
N ASN A 628 0.61 -13.61 20.82
CA ASN A 628 0.94 -13.64 19.40
C ASN A 628 -0.29 -13.69 18.49
N LYS A 629 -1.33 -14.41 18.91
CA LYS A 629 -2.55 -14.56 18.11
C LYS A 629 -3.81 -14.64 18.98
N VAL A 630 -4.88 -14.11 18.43
CA VAL A 630 -6.22 -14.10 19.01
C VAL A 630 -7.19 -14.62 17.96
N VAL A 631 -8.12 -15.50 18.35
CA VAL A 631 -9.15 -16.05 17.45
C VAL A 631 -10.54 -15.80 18.00
N ASP A 632 -11.40 -15.14 17.22
CA ASP A 632 -12.80 -14.84 17.53
C ASP A 632 -13.04 -14.16 18.89
N ILE A 633 -12.11 -13.30 19.32
CA ILE A 633 -12.19 -12.51 20.55
C ILE A 633 -11.91 -11.04 20.20
N MET A 634 -12.91 -10.17 20.38
CA MET A 634 -12.78 -8.71 20.15
C MET A 634 -13.98 -7.96 20.79
N PRO A 635 -13.78 -6.79 21.42
CA PRO A 635 -12.49 -6.21 21.80
C PRO A 635 -11.85 -6.94 22.99
N LEU A 636 -10.54 -6.75 23.16
CA LEU A 636 -9.78 -7.22 24.32
C LEU A 636 -8.61 -6.29 24.64
N THR A 637 -8.14 -6.34 25.88
CA THR A 637 -6.91 -5.68 26.30
C THR A 637 -5.90 -6.70 26.81
N VAL A 638 -4.61 -6.45 26.56
CA VAL A 638 -3.49 -7.21 27.13
C VAL A 638 -2.50 -6.24 27.74
N SER A 639 -2.20 -6.43 29.03
CA SER A 639 -1.25 -5.64 29.80
C SER A 639 -0.02 -6.47 30.13
N TYR A 640 1.16 -5.88 29.93
CA TYR A 640 2.46 -6.49 30.18
C TYR A 640 3.10 -5.87 31.42
N GLU A 641 3.15 -6.64 32.50
CA GLU A 641 3.89 -6.33 33.72
C GLU A 641 5.13 -7.23 33.82
N LYS A 642 6.08 -6.89 34.71
CA LYS A 642 7.41 -7.51 34.77
C LYS A 642 7.43 -9.04 34.66
N ASN A 643 6.49 -9.72 35.33
CA ASN A 643 6.36 -11.19 35.30
C ASN A 643 4.92 -11.66 35.04
N ILE A 644 4.02 -10.77 34.63
CA ILE A 644 2.59 -11.06 34.50
C ILE A 644 2.11 -10.54 33.15
N ILE A 645 1.42 -11.41 32.40
CA ILE A 645 0.60 -10.98 31.26
C ILE A 645 -0.86 -11.10 31.70
N SER A 646 -1.55 -9.97 31.73
CA SER A 646 -2.98 -9.89 32.08
C SER A 646 -3.79 -9.63 30.84
N ILE A 647 -4.85 -10.39 30.63
CA ILE A 647 -5.75 -10.27 29.48
C ILE A 647 -7.16 -10.04 30.01
N SER A 648 -7.82 -8.98 29.54
CA SER A 648 -9.23 -8.72 29.81
C SER A 648 -10.05 -8.85 28.53
N LEU A 649 -11.04 -9.72 28.58
CA LEU A 649 -11.91 -10.09 27.48
C LEU A 649 -13.29 -9.49 27.69
N THR A 650 -13.90 -8.96 26.64
CA THR A 650 -15.30 -8.52 26.72
C THR A 650 -16.29 -9.68 26.59
N LYS A 651 -15.96 -10.67 25.75
CA LYS A 651 -16.76 -11.86 25.47
C LYS A 651 -15.89 -13.08 25.21
N ILE A 652 -16.46 -14.25 25.42
CA ILE A 652 -15.87 -15.56 25.14
C ILE A 652 -16.88 -16.33 24.29
N ASN A 653 -16.41 -16.90 23.19
CA ASN A 653 -17.18 -17.77 22.32
C ASN A 653 -16.59 -19.19 22.40
N ASN A 654 -17.33 -20.20 21.95
CA ASN A 654 -16.86 -21.60 22.00
C ASN A 654 -15.55 -21.84 21.22
N ASN A 655 -15.28 -21.03 20.19
CA ASN A 655 -14.07 -21.12 19.36
C ASN A 655 -12.99 -20.11 19.78
N SER A 656 -13.21 -19.37 20.87
CA SER A 656 -12.28 -18.35 21.32
C SER A 656 -10.96 -19.00 21.73
N LEU A 657 -9.85 -18.44 21.24
CA LEU A 657 -8.52 -18.94 21.54
C LEU A 657 -7.52 -17.79 21.66
N LEU A 658 -6.63 -17.91 22.64
CA LEU A 658 -5.44 -17.06 22.79
C LEU A 658 -4.19 -17.91 22.56
N VAL A 659 -3.27 -17.41 21.73
CA VAL A 659 -2.00 -18.07 21.45
C VAL A 659 -0.86 -17.12 21.81
N PHE A 660 0.02 -17.59 22.66
CA PHE A 660 1.17 -16.88 23.17
C PHE A 660 2.45 -17.46 22.58
N HIS A 661 3.39 -16.60 22.21
CA HIS A 661 4.78 -16.98 22.10
C HIS A 661 5.38 -16.98 23.52
N VAL A 662 6.05 -18.06 23.90
CA VAL A 662 6.71 -18.20 25.21
C VAL A 662 8.03 -18.93 25.08
N THR A 663 9.09 -18.41 25.70
CA THR A 663 10.41 -19.09 25.77
C THR A 663 10.52 -20.12 26.91
N LYS A 664 9.62 -20.02 27.89
CA LYS A 664 9.45 -20.93 29.05
C LYS A 664 7.99 -20.98 29.47
N PRO A 665 7.50 -22.10 30.01
CA PRO A 665 6.13 -22.20 30.52
C PRO A 665 5.84 -21.21 31.66
N PRO A 666 4.60 -20.67 31.78
CA PRO A 666 4.19 -19.93 32.95
C PRO A 666 4.12 -20.84 34.18
N LYS A 667 4.50 -20.32 35.35
CA LYS A 667 4.38 -21.00 36.66
C LYS A 667 2.93 -21.17 37.09
N ARG A 668 2.05 -20.25 36.68
CA ARG A 668 0.63 -20.26 37.01
C ARG A 668 -0.16 -19.59 35.90
N ILE A 669 -1.30 -20.18 35.56
CA ILE A 669 -2.31 -19.60 34.67
C ILE A 669 -3.61 -19.47 35.48
N ILE A 670 -4.25 -18.31 35.44
CA ILE A 670 -5.58 -18.07 36.01
C ILE A 670 -6.55 -17.81 34.85
N GLY A 671 -7.78 -18.31 34.96
CA GLY A 671 -8.87 -18.06 34.01
C GLY A 671 -8.99 -19.08 32.87
N SER A 672 -8.23 -20.18 32.95
CA SER A 672 -8.30 -21.31 32.02
C SER A 672 -7.67 -22.55 32.66
N GLU A 673 -8.43 -23.64 32.73
CA GLU A 673 -7.93 -24.97 33.10
C GLU A 673 -7.41 -25.73 31.86
N ASN A 674 -7.95 -25.44 30.67
CA ASN A 674 -7.53 -26.06 29.42
C ASN A 674 -6.49 -25.23 28.65
N ASN A 675 -5.23 -25.69 28.69
CA ASN A 675 -4.13 -25.10 27.91
C ASN A 675 -3.23 -26.17 27.29
N LYS A 676 -2.55 -25.82 26.20
CA LYS A 676 -1.61 -26.70 25.49
C LYS A 676 -0.31 -25.95 25.21
N ILE A 677 0.82 -26.59 25.51
CA ILE A 677 2.15 -26.05 25.21
C ILE A 677 2.81 -26.96 24.16
N ASN A 678 3.31 -26.37 23.09
CA ASN A 678 4.10 -27.05 22.07
C ASN A 678 5.28 -26.15 21.66
N GLY A 679 6.50 -26.55 22.03
CA GLY A 679 7.70 -25.73 21.84
C GLY A 679 7.54 -24.34 22.46
N THR A 680 7.70 -23.30 21.66
CA THR A 680 7.56 -21.90 22.10
C THR A 680 6.14 -21.35 21.99
N THR A 681 5.13 -22.22 21.82
CA THR A 681 3.73 -21.81 21.65
C THR A 681 2.88 -22.33 22.79
N LEU A 682 2.23 -21.41 23.50
CA LEU A 682 1.22 -21.69 24.52
C LEU A 682 -0.16 -21.30 23.99
N THR A 683 -1.07 -22.25 23.97
CA THR A 683 -2.44 -22.10 23.49
C THR A 683 -3.40 -22.19 24.69
N ILE A 684 -4.21 -21.16 24.89
CA ILE A 684 -5.15 -21.04 26.01
C ILE A 684 -6.58 -20.96 25.48
N PHE A 685 -7.45 -21.81 26.02
CA PHE A 685 -8.89 -21.75 25.80
C PHE A 685 -9.53 -20.98 26.98
N PRO A 686 -9.94 -19.71 26.78
CA PRO A 686 -10.46 -18.87 27.86
C PRO A 686 -11.75 -19.45 28.46
N GLU A 687 -11.78 -19.63 29.77
CA GLU A 687 -12.99 -20.03 30.52
C GLU A 687 -13.57 -18.85 31.30
N THR A 688 -12.72 -17.87 31.65
CA THR A 688 -13.15 -16.62 32.29
C THR A 688 -12.71 -15.41 31.47
N LYS A 689 -13.35 -14.26 31.73
CA LYS A 689 -13.06 -13.00 31.03
C LYS A 689 -11.72 -12.38 31.43
N ASN A 690 -11.07 -12.88 32.47
CA ASN A 690 -9.82 -12.33 32.98
C ASN A 690 -8.80 -13.46 33.08
N ILE A 691 -7.76 -13.37 32.25
CA ILE A 691 -6.69 -14.37 32.19
C ILE A 691 -5.40 -13.75 32.67
N GLN A 692 -4.65 -14.48 33.49
CA GLN A 692 -3.34 -14.04 33.97
C GLN A 692 -2.32 -15.16 33.84
N LEU A 693 -1.18 -14.84 33.23
CA LEU A 693 -0.03 -15.75 33.10
C LEU A 693 1.11 -15.21 33.96
N TYR A 694 1.62 -16.03 34.90
CA TYR A 694 2.73 -15.69 35.79
C TYR A 694 3.99 -16.42 35.35
N PHE A 695 5.08 -15.72 35.05
CA PHE A 695 6.34 -16.28 34.51
C PHE A 695 7.51 -16.37 35.50
#